data_AF-A9X2E9-F1
#
_entry.id   AF-A9X2E9-F1
#
_cell.length_a   1.000
_cell.length_b   1.000
_cell.length_c   1.000
_cell.angle_alpha   90.00
_cell.angle_beta   90.00
_cell.angle_gamma   90.00
#
_symmetry.space_group_name_H-M   'P 1'
#
loop_
_entity.id
_entity.type
_entity.pdbx_description
1 polymer ?
#
loop_
_entity_poly.entity_id
_entity_poly.type
_entity_poly.pdbx_seq_one_letter_code
_entity_poly.pdbx_strand_id
1 'polypeptide(L)'
;ASSNKEIILCKDEAVPRGEMGKRQALENDDKTMKTQDNKAHQNNLKQLCRICGVSFKTDCYKRTHPVHGPVDEETLWLLRKREKKATSWPDLISKVFKIDVRGDVDSIHPTRFCHDCWSIIHRKFSNTPYKVCFSRNSTKEWQRHSPNCDVCHTTWQGVKRKSQPPSVQYGKPAKIVAECAQINRNLKNQAQINKNLMKEIISCKNIHLSTKLLAVNYPIDFIKSISCQICEHILADPVETSCRHLFCRTCILKCFKVMGSYCPSCWYPCFPTDLVTPVKSFLNILDNLGIRCTVKECDEEILHEKYGQHLSSHKEMKDRQLYSHINKGGRPRQHLLSLTRRAQKHRLRELKRQVKAFAEKEEGGDIKSVCMTLFLLALRAKNEHRQADELEAIMQGRGSGLHPAVCLAIRVNTFLSCSQYNKMYRTVKAVTGRQIFQPLHALRTAEKALLPGYHPFEWKPPLKNVSTNTEVGIIDGLSGLPLSIDDYPVDTITKRFRYDAALVCALKDMEEEILEGMKAKNLDDYLNGPFTVVVKESCDGMGDVSEKHGSGPAVPEKAVRFSFTVMNIDIAHGNESKRIFEEVKPNSELCCKPLCLMLADESDHETLTAILSPLIAEREAMKNSELLLEMGGILRTFKFIFRGTGYDEKLVREVEGLEASGSTYICTLCDATRVEASKNVVFHSITRSHAENLERYEIWRSNPYHESVDKLRDRVKGVSAKPFIETVPSIDALHCDIGNAAEFYRIFQMEICEVYKNPDVSKEERKRWQLALDKHLRKKMNLKPMMRMSGNFARKLMSKETVEAVCELIKCEERHEALKELMDLYLKMKPVWRSSCPAKECPELLCQYSYNSQRFAELLSTKFKYRYEGKITNYFHKTLAHVPEIIERDGSIGAWASEGN
;
A
#
# COMPACT_ATOMS: atom_id res chain seq x y z
N ALA A 1 45.94 32.83 23.61
CA ALA A 1 47.02 31.89 23.95
C ALA A 1 47.77 31.55 22.67
N SER A 2 49.08 31.83 22.68
CA SER A 2 50.14 31.40 21.76
C SER A 2 49.83 31.41 20.25
N SER A 3 50.34 32.36 19.45
CA SER A 3 51.75 32.40 18.98
C SER A 3 52.10 31.13 18.20
N ASN A 4 52.65 31.12 17.00
CA ASN A 4 53.72 31.89 16.37
C ASN A 4 54.01 31.12 15.04
N LYS A 5 54.66 31.57 13.96
CA LYS A 5 55.44 32.75 13.58
C LYS A 5 55.88 32.49 12.13
N GLU A 6 55.77 33.49 11.24
CA GLU A 6 56.91 34.24 10.64
C GLU A 6 57.54 33.54 9.41
N ILE A 7 58.13 34.20 8.40
CA ILE A 7 58.73 35.54 8.29
C ILE A 7 58.67 35.94 6.77
N ILE A 8 58.17 37.11 6.34
CA ILE A 8 58.82 38.45 6.15
C ILE A 8 59.72 38.49 4.86
N LEU A 9 59.76 39.49 3.95
CA LEU A 9 60.02 40.96 4.00
C LEU A 9 59.50 41.62 2.68
N CYS A 10 58.74 42.75 2.74
CA CYS A 10 59.13 44.18 2.53
C CYS A 10 59.29 44.64 1.06
N LYS A 11 59.00 45.88 0.62
CA LYS A 11 58.24 47.07 1.10
C LYS A 11 58.31 48.15 -0.02
N ASP A 12 57.30 49.03 -0.08
CA ASP A 12 57.33 50.48 -0.42
C ASP A 12 57.81 50.93 -1.83
N GLU A 13 57.46 52.08 -2.44
CA GLU A 13 56.32 53.03 -2.48
C GLU A 13 56.63 54.07 -3.61
N ALA A 14 55.62 54.88 -4.00
CA ALA A 14 55.68 56.25 -4.60
C ALA A 14 55.91 56.50 -6.13
N VAL A 15 54.82 56.77 -6.89
CA VAL A 15 54.26 58.06 -7.44
C VAL A 15 55.25 59.23 -7.79
N PRO A 16 55.01 60.27 -8.69
CA PRO A 16 53.90 60.70 -9.61
C PRO A 16 54.24 61.33 -11.03
N ARG A 17 53.17 61.70 -11.80
CA ARG A 17 52.96 62.85 -12.78
C ARG A 17 53.74 62.86 -14.13
N GLY A 18 53.26 63.34 -15.30
CA GLY A 18 52.01 64.02 -15.74
C GLY A 18 51.97 64.33 -17.28
N GLU A 19 50.95 65.10 -17.71
CA GLU A 19 50.81 65.97 -18.93
C GLU A 19 50.17 65.53 -20.27
N MET A 20 49.76 66.58 -21.02
CA MET A 20 48.60 66.78 -21.93
C MET A 20 48.76 66.37 -23.41
N GLY A 21 47.62 66.19 -24.10
CA GLY A 21 47.32 66.96 -25.32
C GLY A 21 47.05 66.21 -26.64
N LYS A 22 45.79 66.28 -27.13
CA LYS A 22 45.34 66.87 -28.42
C LYS A 22 44.12 66.17 -29.03
N ARG A 23 43.05 66.96 -29.18
CA ARG A 23 41.84 66.70 -29.96
C ARG A 23 42.14 66.92 -31.44
N GLN A 24 41.89 65.90 -32.28
CA GLN A 24 41.29 65.99 -33.63
C GLN A 24 41.15 64.57 -34.22
N ALA A 25 40.31 63.76 -33.59
CA ALA A 25 39.74 62.52 -34.15
C ALA A 25 38.24 62.37 -33.79
N LEU A 26 37.64 63.41 -33.22
CA LEU A 26 36.45 63.34 -32.36
C LEU A 26 35.08 63.40 -33.08
N GLU A 27 35.02 63.45 -34.41
CA GLU A 27 33.72 63.44 -35.12
C GLU A 27 33.42 62.14 -35.88
N ASN A 28 34.42 61.29 -36.15
CA ASN A 28 34.20 59.98 -36.76
C ASN A 28 34.04 58.86 -35.72
N ASP A 29 34.65 58.97 -34.55
CA ASP A 29 34.52 58.00 -33.46
C ASP A 29 33.13 58.04 -32.77
N ASP A 30 32.48 59.20 -32.76
CA ASP A 30 31.17 59.37 -32.09
C ASP A 30 30.01 58.71 -32.86
N LYS A 31 30.14 58.56 -34.19
CA LYS A 31 29.18 57.81 -35.03
C LYS A 31 29.45 56.30 -35.04
N THR A 32 30.70 55.87 -35.00
CA THR A 32 31.05 54.44 -34.87
C THR A 32 30.75 53.90 -33.47
N MET A 33 31.00 54.66 -32.39
CA MET A 33 30.59 54.29 -31.03
C MET A 33 29.07 54.20 -30.90
N LYS A 34 28.29 55.18 -31.39
CA LYS A 34 26.81 55.11 -31.39
C LYS A 34 26.25 53.89 -32.14
N THR A 35 26.91 53.45 -33.22
CA THR A 35 26.47 52.27 -33.99
C THR A 35 26.83 50.97 -33.27
N GLN A 36 27.96 50.93 -32.56
CA GLN A 36 28.41 49.79 -31.77
C GLN A 36 27.59 49.63 -30.48
N ASP A 37 27.25 50.74 -29.81
CA ASP A 37 26.40 50.77 -28.62
C ASP A 37 24.95 50.36 -28.95
N ASN A 38 24.40 50.83 -30.08
CA ASN A 38 23.09 50.38 -30.56
C ASN A 38 23.06 48.87 -30.85
N LYS A 39 24.18 48.30 -31.35
CA LYS A 39 24.29 46.86 -31.63
C LYS A 39 24.44 46.04 -30.34
N ALA A 40 25.15 46.57 -29.34
CA ALA A 40 25.23 45.98 -28.00
C ALA A 40 23.88 46.04 -27.29
N HIS A 41 23.17 47.16 -27.37
CA HIS A 41 21.81 47.33 -26.87
C HIS A 41 20.84 46.31 -27.49
N GLN A 42 20.84 46.16 -28.82
CA GLN A 42 20.04 45.15 -29.52
C GLN A 42 20.36 43.71 -29.07
N ASN A 43 21.64 43.41 -28.78
CA ASN A 43 22.02 42.10 -28.27
C ASN A 43 21.54 41.87 -26.83
N ASN A 44 21.50 42.90 -25.99
CA ASN A 44 20.96 42.83 -24.64
C ASN A 44 19.42 42.68 -24.65
N LEU A 45 18.72 43.38 -25.56
CA LEU A 45 17.27 43.21 -25.75
C LEU A 45 16.88 41.76 -26.09
N LYS A 46 17.67 41.06 -26.91
CA LYS A 46 17.44 39.63 -27.24
C LYS A 46 17.52 38.70 -26.03
N GLN A 47 18.12 39.13 -24.92
CA GLN A 47 18.27 38.34 -23.70
C GLN A 47 17.17 38.62 -22.66
N LEU A 48 16.20 39.49 -23.00
CA LEU A 48 15.11 39.90 -22.11
C LEU A 48 13.75 39.46 -22.66
N CYS A 49 12.81 39.19 -21.75
CA CYS A 49 11.43 38.89 -22.08
C CYS A 49 10.65 40.17 -22.45
N ARG A 50 9.94 40.17 -23.60
CA ARG A 50 9.09 41.30 -24.03
C ARG A 50 7.97 41.68 -23.05
N ILE A 51 7.42 40.68 -22.33
CA ILE A 51 6.23 40.82 -21.49
C ILE A 51 6.61 41.24 -20.07
N CYS A 52 7.51 40.49 -19.40
CA CYS A 52 7.89 40.74 -18.01
C CYS A 52 9.26 41.41 -17.82
N GLY A 53 10.06 41.56 -18.88
CA GLY A 53 11.35 42.23 -18.82
C GLY A 53 12.50 41.47 -18.13
N VAL A 54 12.24 40.26 -17.62
CA VAL A 54 13.22 39.38 -16.95
C VAL A 54 14.20 38.80 -17.97
N SER A 55 15.46 38.59 -17.57
CA SER A 55 16.46 37.96 -18.42
C SER A 55 16.25 36.45 -18.57
N PHE A 56 16.45 35.93 -19.78
CA PHE A 56 16.42 34.48 -20.03
C PHE A 56 17.55 33.71 -19.34
N LYS A 57 18.59 34.41 -18.83
CA LYS A 57 19.69 33.76 -18.09
C LYS A 57 19.30 33.30 -16.68
N THR A 58 18.26 33.88 -16.09
CA THR A 58 17.74 33.51 -14.75
C THR A 58 16.58 32.52 -14.81
N ASP A 59 16.10 32.16 -16.01
CA ASP A 59 14.98 31.26 -16.22
C ASP A 59 15.43 29.79 -16.18
N CYS A 60 14.91 29.03 -15.21
CA CYS A 60 15.30 27.64 -14.95
C CYS A 60 14.93 26.66 -16.09
N TYR A 61 14.01 27.03 -16.97
CA TYR A 61 13.54 26.16 -18.06
C TYR A 61 14.26 26.38 -19.40
N LYS A 62 15.04 27.46 -19.55
CA LYS A 62 15.81 27.85 -20.77
C LYS A 62 15.00 27.88 -22.10
N ARG A 63 13.66 27.83 -22.05
CA ARG A 63 12.78 27.86 -23.23
C ARG A 63 12.26 29.27 -23.47
N THR A 64 12.33 29.71 -24.72
CA THR A 64 11.86 31.04 -25.14
C THR A 64 10.91 30.93 -26.32
N HIS A 65 9.87 31.76 -26.33
CA HIS A 65 8.81 31.73 -27.34
C HIS A 65 8.82 33.02 -28.18
N PRO A 66 8.53 32.95 -29.49
CA PRO A 66 8.52 34.13 -30.35
C PRO A 66 7.29 35.00 -30.08
N VAL A 67 7.46 36.33 -30.04
CA VAL A 67 6.34 37.28 -29.85
C VAL A 67 5.44 37.34 -31.10
N HIS A 68 6.01 37.13 -32.28
CA HIS A 68 5.33 37.17 -33.57
C HIS A 68 5.33 35.80 -34.26
N GLY A 69 4.24 35.49 -34.98
CA GLY A 69 4.08 34.24 -35.72
C GLY A 69 2.91 33.38 -35.21
N PRO A 70 2.68 32.22 -35.84
CA PRO A 70 1.64 31.30 -35.41
C PRO A 70 1.97 30.70 -34.04
N VAL A 71 0.91 30.37 -33.30
CA VAL A 71 1.00 29.73 -31.99
C VAL A 71 1.62 28.32 -32.12
N ASP A 72 2.36 27.85 -31.11
CA ASP A 72 2.95 26.50 -31.11
C ASP A 72 1.88 25.40 -31.08
N GLU A 73 2.20 24.19 -31.57
CA GLU A 73 1.21 23.10 -31.75
C GLU A 73 0.48 22.72 -30.46
N GLU A 74 1.15 22.79 -29.31
CA GLU A 74 0.59 22.48 -27.99
C GLU A 74 -0.51 23.47 -27.60
N THR A 75 -0.23 24.78 -27.72
CA THR A 75 -1.22 25.82 -27.42
C THR A 75 -2.28 25.92 -28.52
N LEU A 76 -1.95 25.62 -29.78
CA LEU A 76 -2.90 25.53 -30.90
C LEU A 76 -3.94 24.43 -30.66
N TRP A 77 -3.53 23.28 -30.11
CA TRP A 77 -4.44 22.18 -29.76
C TRP A 77 -5.41 22.59 -28.64
N LEU A 78 -4.95 23.35 -27.64
CA LEU A 78 -5.81 23.89 -26.59
C LEU A 78 -6.83 24.91 -27.11
N LEU A 79 -6.42 25.79 -28.03
CA LEU A 79 -7.29 26.82 -28.61
C LEU A 79 -8.39 26.21 -29.49
N ARG A 80 -8.09 25.14 -30.25
CA ARG A 80 -9.09 24.41 -31.06
C ARG A 80 -10.30 23.92 -30.26
N LYS A 81 -10.17 23.76 -28.94
CA LYS A 81 -11.22 23.28 -28.04
C LYS A 81 -12.17 24.38 -27.53
N ARG A 82 -11.81 25.67 -27.62
CA ARG A 82 -12.62 26.79 -27.07
C ARG A 82 -12.78 28.02 -27.96
N GLU A 83 -11.80 28.40 -28.78
CA GLU A 83 -11.92 29.54 -29.70
C GLU A 83 -11.29 29.25 -31.07
N LYS A 84 -12.06 29.40 -32.16
CA LYS A 84 -11.60 29.15 -33.53
C LYS A 84 -10.87 30.34 -34.20
N LYS A 85 -10.73 31.50 -33.53
CA LYS A 85 -10.30 32.76 -34.17
C LYS A 85 -8.88 33.26 -33.84
N ALA A 86 -8.25 32.86 -32.73
CA ALA A 86 -6.90 33.30 -32.40
C ALA A 86 -5.87 32.24 -32.80
N THR A 87 -5.14 32.48 -33.90
CA THR A 87 -4.12 31.56 -34.43
C THR A 87 -2.69 32.10 -34.31
N SER A 88 -2.51 33.30 -33.75
CA SER A 88 -1.22 34.00 -33.69
C SER A 88 -0.85 34.43 -32.26
N TRP A 89 0.45 34.47 -31.96
CA TRP A 89 0.98 34.95 -30.67
C TRP A 89 0.59 36.40 -30.33
N PRO A 90 0.62 37.37 -31.27
CA PRO A 90 0.18 38.74 -31.01
C PRO A 90 -1.25 38.85 -30.49
N ASP A 91 -2.17 38.02 -31.00
CA ASP A 91 -3.58 38.03 -30.58
C ASP A 91 -3.75 37.53 -29.14
N LEU A 92 -3.01 36.48 -28.76
CA LEU A 92 -3.06 35.93 -27.41
C LEU A 92 -2.40 36.85 -26.39
N ILE A 93 -1.27 37.47 -26.74
CA ILE A 93 -0.55 38.40 -25.87
C ILE A 93 -1.40 39.65 -25.62
N SER A 94 -2.03 40.21 -26.65
CA SER A 94 -2.96 41.33 -26.52
C SER A 94 -4.18 40.96 -25.66
N LYS A 95 -4.78 39.77 -25.84
CA LYS A 95 -5.92 39.33 -25.02
C LYS A 95 -5.58 39.06 -23.56
N VAL A 96 -4.43 38.41 -23.28
CA VAL A 96 -4.06 37.97 -21.91
C VAL A 96 -3.41 39.10 -21.12
N PHE A 97 -2.51 39.86 -21.74
CA PHE A 97 -1.69 40.88 -21.08
C PHE A 97 -2.05 42.31 -21.47
N LYS A 98 -2.97 42.53 -22.43
CA LYS A 98 -3.33 43.87 -22.97
C LYS A 98 -2.14 44.65 -23.53
N ILE A 99 -1.17 43.93 -24.09
CA ILE A 99 0.00 44.52 -24.76
C ILE A 99 -0.19 44.36 -26.27
N ASP A 100 -0.25 45.47 -27.01
CA ASP A 100 -0.16 45.41 -28.47
C ASP A 100 1.31 45.30 -28.88
N VAL A 101 1.63 44.18 -29.52
CA VAL A 101 2.97 43.89 -30.03
C VAL A 101 3.05 44.08 -31.54
N ARG A 102 1.94 44.32 -32.25
CA ARG A 102 1.90 44.34 -33.73
C ARG A 102 2.73 45.47 -34.36
N GLY A 103 3.00 46.54 -33.60
CA GLY A 103 3.86 47.66 -34.00
C GLY A 103 5.28 47.61 -33.44
N ASP A 104 5.71 46.48 -32.85
CA ASP A 104 7.04 46.36 -32.25
C ASP A 104 8.15 46.50 -33.31
N VAL A 105 9.17 47.29 -32.99
CA VAL A 105 10.38 47.47 -33.80
C VAL A 105 11.56 46.77 -33.11
N ASP A 106 12.27 45.89 -33.82
CA ASP A 106 13.38 45.06 -33.33
C ASP A 106 14.56 45.82 -32.71
N SER A 107 14.66 47.14 -32.96
CA SER A 107 15.67 48.02 -32.37
C SER A 107 15.28 48.61 -31.01
N ILE A 108 14.04 48.40 -30.57
CA ILE A 108 13.45 48.95 -29.34
C ILE A 108 12.89 47.82 -28.46
N HIS A 109 12.27 46.81 -29.06
CA HIS A 109 11.52 45.77 -28.35
C HIS A 109 12.20 44.39 -28.46
N PRO A 110 12.19 43.57 -27.40
CA PRO A 110 12.59 42.18 -27.49
C PRO A 110 11.64 41.35 -28.37
N THR A 111 12.21 40.46 -29.19
CA THR A 111 11.44 39.63 -30.13
C THR A 111 10.93 38.31 -29.54
N ARG A 112 11.25 38.01 -28.27
CA ARG A 112 10.89 36.77 -27.57
C ARG A 112 10.35 37.02 -26.16
N PHE A 113 9.58 36.07 -25.63
CA PHE A 113 9.08 36.07 -24.26
C PHE A 113 9.39 34.74 -23.54
N CYS A 114 9.36 34.75 -22.20
CA CYS A 114 9.82 33.63 -21.36
C CYS A 114 8.77 32.53 -21.17
N HIS A 115 9.21 31.38 -20.66
CA HIS A 115 8.33 30.23 -20.45
C HIS A 115 7.29 30.45 -19.34
N ASP A 116 7.60 31.28 -18.34
CA ASP A 116 6.64 31.62 -17.29
C ASP A 116 5.47 32.45 -17.84
N CYS A 117 5.74 33.42 -18.72
CA CYS A 117 4.70 34.18 -19.41
C CYS A 117 3.87 33.28 -20.34
N TRP A 118 4.51 32.32 -21.01
CA TRP A 118 3.81 31.29 -21.79
C TRP A 118 2.91 30.41 -20.91
N SER A 119 3.40 29.99 -19.74
CA SER A 119 2.65 29.17 -18.79
C SER A 119 1.44 29.89 -18.25
N ILE A 120 1.51 31.22 -18.08
CA ILE A 120 0.36 32.05 -17.70
C ILE A 120 -0.70 32.06 -18.80
N ILE A 121 -0.30 32.24 -20.07
CA ILE A 121 -1.22 32.13 -21.21
C ILE A 121 -1.89 30.75 -21.20
N HIS A 122 -1.09 29.68 -21.13
CA HIS A 122 -1.57 28.30 -21.17
C HIS A 122 -2.52 27.96 -19.99
N ARG A 123 -2.20 28.43 -18.78
CA ARG A 123 -3.02 28.25 -17.57
C ARG A 123 -4.34 29.01 -17.63
N LYS A 124 -4.39 30.19 -18.25
CA LYS A 124 -5.66 30.93 -18.46
C LYS A 124 -6.68 30.16 -19.32
N PHE A 125 -6.21 29.27 -20.19
CA PHE A 125 -7.06 28.47 -21.07
C PHE A 125 -7.25 27.02 -20.59
N SER A 126 -6.73 26.65 -19.41
CA SER A 126 -6.90 25.32 -18.79
C SER A 126 -7.71 25.39 -17.47
N ASN A 127 -8.64 24.43 -17.26
CA ASN A 127 -9.62 24.44 -16.15
C ASN A 127 -9.02 24.00 -14.80
N THR A 128 -8.36 24.89 -14.05
CA THR A 128 -7.96 24.64 -12.65
C THR A 128 -8.14 25.91 -11.78
N PRO A 129 -8.65 25.82 -10.52
CA PRO A 129 -9.05 27.00 -9.74
C PRO A 129 -7.93 27.65 -8.89
N TYR A 130 -7.77 28.97 -9.09
CA TYR A 130 -7.30 30.11 -8.25
C TYR A 130 -6.20 30.01 -7.17
N LYS A 131 -5.14 30.85 -7.30
CA LYS A 131 -4.71 32.00 -6.43
C LYS A 131 -3.32 32.45 -6.95
N VAL A 132 -3.22 33.62 -7.60
CA VAL A 132 -1.92 34.20 -7.96
C VAL A 132 -1.69 35.44 -7.10
N CYS A 133 -0.65 35.40 -6.27
CA CYS A 133 -0.07 36.61 -5.70
C CYS A 133 0.56 37.41 -6.84
N PHE A 134 -0.06 38.54 -7.19
CA PHE A 134 0.57 39.58 -7.99
C PHE A 134 1.70 40.21 -7.17
N SER A 135 2.96 39.98 -7.55
CA SER A 135 4.03 40.93 -7.17
C SER A 135 4.14 41.98 -8.26
N ARG A 136 3.42 43.08 -8.04
CA ARG A 136 3.61 44.43 -8.61
C ARG A 136 3.70 44.59 -10.15
N ASN A 137 2.69 45.30 -10.64
CA ASN A 137 2.52 45.96 -11.93
C ASN A 137 3.75 46.72 -12.44
N SER A 138 4.07 46.53 -13.71
CA SER A 138 4.00 47.57 -14.75
C SER A 138 4.24 46.91 -16.11
N THR A 139 3.45 47.25 -17.12
CA THR A 139 3.84 46.94 -18.50
C THR A 139 5.21 47.56 -18.71
N LYS A 140 6.23 46.75 -19.01
CA LYS A 140 7.57 47.29 -19.26
C LYS A 140 7.52 48.11 -20.55
N GLU A 141 7.63 49.43 -20.41
CA GLU A 141 7.73 50.34 -21.54
C GLU A 141 9.15 50.27 -22.10
N TRP A 142 9.25 50.08 -23.41
CA TRP A 142 10.52 49.97 -24.10
C TRP A 142 10.76 51.28 -24.86
N GLN A 143 11.89 51.92 -24.56
CA GLN A 143 12.27 53.18 -25.16
C GLN A 143 13.44 53.00 -26.12
N ARG A 144 13.57 53.91 -27.09
CA ARG A 144 14.73 53.93 -28.00
C ARG A 144 16.01 54.11 -27.20
N HIS A 145 17.09 53.47 -27.65
CA HIS A 145 18.40 53.60 -27.01
C HIS A 145 18.81 55.07 -26.83
N SER A 146 19.10 55.44 -25.58
CA SER A 146 19.56 56.76 -25.16
C SER A 146 20.82 56.59 -24.28
N PRO A 147 21.60 57.65 -24.01
CA PRO A 147 22.82 57.56 -23.21
C PRO A 147 22.62 57.04 -21.78
N ASN A 148 21.39 57.13 -21.23
CA ASN A 148 21.02 56.68 -19.89
C ASN A 148 20.10 55.43 -19.97
N CYS A 149 20.45 54.45 -20.80
CA CYS A 149 19.59 53.30 -21.07
C CYS A 149 19.68 52.21 -19.99
N ASP A 150 18.60 51.97 -19.25
CA ASP A 150 18.51 50.94 -18.20
C ASP A 150 18.84 49.52 -18.68
N VAL A 151 18.63 49.22 -19.97
CA VAL A 151 18.95 47.91 -20.59
C VAL A 151 20.46 47.72 -20.78
N CYS A 152 21.21 48.82 -20.91
CA CYS A 152 22.66 48.80 -21.07
C CYS A 152 23.39 48.86 -19.72
N HIS A 153 22.74 49.39 -18.67
CA HIS A 153 23.37 49.63 -17.36
C HIS A 153 23.11 48.57 -16.27
N THR A 154 22.32 47.53 -16.52
CA THR A 154 22.16 46.43 -15.55
C THR A 154 23.41 45.54 -15.45
N THR A 155 24.37 45.92 -14.61
CA THR A 155 25.48 45.08 -14.16
C THR A 155 25.02 44.11 -13.07
N TRP A 156 25.44 42.85 -13.21
CA TRP A 156 25.10 41.74 -12.34
C TRP A 156 25.78 41.90 -10.96
N GLN A 157 25.02 42.12 -9.89
CA GLN A 157 25.49 41.84 -8.53
C GLN A 157 25.49 40.32 -8.29
N GLY A 158 26.57 39.66 -8.72
CA GLY A 158 26.85 38.27 -8.41
C GLY A 158 27.38 38.11 -6.99
N VAL A 159 26.58 37.52 -6.10
CA VAL A 159 27.04 36.95 -4.84
C VAL A 159 27.94 35.74 -5.15
N LYS A 160 29.20 35.82 -4.70
CA LYS A 160 30.25 34.80 -4.82
C LYS A 160 29.90 33.48 -4.12
N ARG A 161 30.34 32.36 -4.71
CA ARG A 161 30.94 31.12 -4.11
C ARG A 161 31.05 30.07 -5.23
N LYS A 162 32.05 29.19 -5.36
CA LYS A 162 33.44 29.05 -4.88
C LYS A 162 34.08 27.95 -5.78
N SER A 163 35.40 28.02 -5.99
CA SER A 163 36.38 26.97 -6.43
C SER A 163 36.35 26.33 -7.84
N GLN A 164 37.25 26.83 -8.71
CA GLN A 164 38.51 26.23 -9.25
C GLN A 164 38.63 24.72 -9.67
N PRO A 165 39.56 24.39 -10.62
CA PRO A 165 39.36 23.47 -11.75
C PRO A 165 40.46 22.34 -11.82
N PRO A 166 41.13 22.03 -12.97
CA PRO A 166 40.82 21.04 -14.01
C PRO A 166 41.93 19.94 -14.21
N SER A 167 41.66 18.88 -14.98
CA SER A 167 42.69 18.13 -15.71
C SER A 167 42.05 17.36 -16.88
N VAL A 168 42.31 17.70 -18.16
CA VAL A 168 43.53 17.49 -18.98
C VAL A 168 43.51 16.14 -19.69
N GLN A 169 43.44 16.19 -21.03
CA GLN A 169 44.46 15.74 -21.98
C GLN A 169 44.09 16.35 -23.36
N TYR A 170 44.73 17.46 -23.76
CA TYR A 170 45.86 17.50 -24.71
C TYR A 170 45.74 16.40 -25.78
N GLY A 171 45.47 16.72 -27.04
CA GLY A 171 46.23 17.65 -27.88
C GLY A 171 47.22 16.82 -28.70
N LYS A 172 47.20 16.85 -30.03
CA LYS A 172 47.91 17.82 -30.88
C LYS A 172 48.07 17.16 -32.29
N PRO A 173 48.57 17.84 -33.34
CA PRO A 173 47.99 19.01 -33.98
C PRO A 173 48.17 19.00 -35.53
N ALA A 174 47.76 20.11 -36.17
CA ALA A 174 48.42 20.78 -37.31
C ALA A 174 48.34 20.06 -38.69
N LYS A 175 48.20 20.71 -39.84
CA LYS A 175 48.32 22.12 -40.32
C LYS A 175 47.96 22.02 -41.83
N ILE A 176 47.52 23.00 -42.61
CA ILE A 176 48.06 24.34 -42.94
C ILE A 176 47.06 24.91 -44.00
N VAL A 177 46.58 26.16 -43.83
CA VAL A 177 46.75 27.34 -44.73
C VAL A 177 45.80 27.32 -45.95
N ALA A 178 45.13 28.38 -46.40
CA ALA A 178 45.30 29.84 -46.36
C ALA A 178 43.89 30.50 -46.48
N GLU A 179 43.65 31.80 -46.42
CA GLU A 179 44.32 32.96 -45.87
C GLU A 179 43.23 34.03 -45.71
N CYS A 180 43.51 34.97 -44.81
CA CYS A 180 42.74 36.18 -44.59
C CYS A 180 42.71 37.09 -45.83
N ALA A 181 41.69 37.94 -45.85
CA ALA A 181 41.79 39.40 -45.85
C ALA A 181 40.92 40.06 -46.96
N GLN A 182 40.30 41.23 -46.81
CA GLN A 182 40.05 42.17 -45.73
C GLN A 182 39.40 43.42 -46.39
N ILE A 183 38.49 44.12 -45.66
CA ILE A 183 38.14 45.56 -45.81
C ILE A 183 37.42 45.99 -47.11
N ASN A 184 36.54 47.00 -47.20
CA ASN A 184 35.59 47.73 -46.35
C ASN A 184 35.20 48.97 -47.21
N ARG A 185 33.90 49.33 -47.30
CA ARG A 185 33.33 50.72 -47.35
C ARG A 185 33.76 51.65 -48.53
N ASN A 186 32.93 52.43 -49.22
CA ASN A 186 31.67 53.14 -48.88
C ASN A 186 31.00 53.75 -50.15
N LEU A 187 29.66 53.78 -50.13
CA LEU A 187 28.70 54.85 -50.51
C LEU A 187 28.70 55.61 -51.88
N LYS A 188 27.49 55.59 -52.47
CA LYS A 188 26.78 56.62 -53.28
C LYS A 188 27.15 56.80 -54.76
N ASN A 189 26.35 56.26 -55.67
CA ASN A 189 25.29 56.98 -56.41
C ASN A 189 24.69 56.08 -57.52
N GLN A 190 23.36 56.23 -57.66
CA GLN A 190 22.51 56.11 -58.85
C GLN A 190 22.80 55.13 -60.00
N ALA A 191 21.67 54.54 -60.43
CA ALA A 191 21.34 54.00 -61.75
C ALA A 191 21.78 52.56 -62.06
N GLN A 192 20.78 51.76 -62.47
CA GLN A 192 20.89 50.42 -63.06
C GLN A 192 21.28 49.26 -62.14
N ILE A 193 20.40 48.90 -61.19
CA ILE A 193 20.37 47.52 -60.70
C ILE A 193 19.80 46.62 -61.80
N ASN A 194 20.65 45.70 -62.26
CA ASN A 194 20.49 44.80 -63.40
C ASN A 194 19.10 44.11 -63.50
N LYS A 195 18.27 44.53 -64.45
CA LYS A 195 17.08 43.76 -64.91
C LYS A 195 17.44 42.33 -65.35
N ASN A 196 18.70 42.07 -65.72
CA ASN A 196 19.16 40.77 -66.16
C ASN A 196 19.37 39.76 -65.00
N LEU A 197 19.78 40.22 -63.81
CA LEU A 197 19.95 39.34 -62.64
C LEU A 197 18.59 38.85 -62.11
N MET A 198 17.54 39.67 -62.24
CA MET A 198 16.16 39.32 -61.87
C MET A 198 15.58 38.21 -62.75
N LYS A 199 15.93 38.18 -64.05
CA LYS A 199 15.44 37.18 -65.01
C LYS A 199 16.06 35.78 -64.80
N GLU A 200 17.28 35.70 -64.28
CA GLU A 200 17.96 34.41 -64.00
C GLU A 200 17.43 33.72 -62.74
N ILE A 201 17.04 34.49 -61.71
CA ILE A 201 16.56 33.96 -60.43
C ILE A 201 15.14 33.39 -60.55
N ILE A 202 14.37 33.83 -61.55
CA ILE A 202 12.96 33.47 -61.71
C ILE A 202 12.76 32.71 -63.03
N SER A 203 13.13 31.42 -63.02
CA SER A 203 12.79 30.47 -64.09
C SER A 203 11.26 30.34 -64.23
N CYS A 204 10.70 31.07 -65.20
CA CYS A 204 9.26 31.05 -65.54
C CYS A 204 8.96 30.40 -66.90
N LYS A 205 10.01 30.02 -67.66
CA LYS A 205 9.90 29.63 -69.08
C LYS A 205 8.92 28.47 -69.33
N ASN A 206 8.72 27.60 -68.34
CA ASN A 206 7.81 26.45 -68.42
C ASN A 206 6.52 26.63 -67.60
N ILE A 207 6.28 27.82 -67.03
CA ILE A 207 5.16 28.09 -66.09
C ILE A 207 4.22 29.18 -66.63
N HIS A 208 4.74 30.20 -67.31
CA HIS A 208 3.95 31.32 -67.83
C HIS A 208 4.07 31.42 -69.36
N LEU A 209 2.97 31.79 -70.02
CA LEU A 209 2.89 31.89 -71.47
C LEU A 209 3.63 33.13 -71.98
N SER A 210 4.49 32.95 -72.97
CA SER A 210 5.20 34.07 -73.61
C SER A 210 4.22 34.95 -74.38
N THR A 211 4.46 36.26 -74.39
CA THR A 211 3.71 37.24 -75.20
C THR A 211 3.82 36.98 -76.71
N LYS A 212 4.78 36.16 -77.15
CA LYS A 212 4.93 35.69 -78.54
C LYS A 212 3.84 34.71 -79.00
N LEU A 213 3.02 34.19 -78.07
CA LEU A 213 1.96 33.22 -78.35
C LEU A 213 0.60 33.89 -78.64
N LEU A 214 0.51 35.22 -78.58
CA LEU A 214 -0.70 35.97 -78.91
C LEU A 214 -1.02 35.81 -80.41
N ALA A 215 -2.29 35.56 -80.72
CA ALA A 215 -2.78 35.41 -82.09
C ALA A 215 -2.76 36.74 -82.88
N VAL A 216 -2.91 37.88 -82.18
CA VAL A 216 -3.00 39.23 -82.76
C VAL A 216 -1.79 40.08 -82.36
N ASN A 217 -1.25 40.86 -83.31
CA ASN A 217 -0.18 41.82 -83.07
C ASN A 217 -0.73 43.09 -82.40
N TYR A 218 -0.67 43.15 -81.07
CA TYR A 218 -1.09 44.33 -80.30
C TYR A 218 -0.01 45.42 -80.23
N PRO A 219 -0.39 46.70 -80.01
CA PRO A 219 0.57 47.78 -79.76
C PRO A 219 1.50 47.47 -78.58
N ILE A 220 2.75 47.92 -78.65
CA ILE A 220 3.80 47.62 -77.66
C ILE A 220 3.39 48.06 -76.24
N ASP A 221 2.68 49.18 -76.12
CA ASP A 221 2.23 49.69 -74.82
C ASP A 221 1.08 48.85 -74.22
N PHE A 222 0.24 48.25 -75.07
CA PHE A 222 -0.76 47.29 -74.62
C PHE A 222 -0.09 46.00 -74.13
N ILE A 223 0.87 45.46 -74.87
CA ILE A 223 1.63 44.25 -74.47
C ILE A 223 2.34 44.47 -73.14
N LYS A 224 2.91 45.66 -72.90
CA LYS A 224 3.51 46.01 -71.59
C LYS A 224 2.48 45.99 -70.45
N SER A 225 1.25 46.43 -70.70
CA SER A 225 0.18 46.50 -69.68
C SER A 225 -0.35 45.14 -69.23
N ILE A 226 -0.34 44.13 -70.12
CA ILE A 226 -0.77 42.75 -69.83
C ILE A 226 0.39 41.82 -69.46
N SER A 227 1.63 42.34 -69.46
CA SER A 227 2.84 41.59 -69.15
C SER A 227 3.32 41.83 -67.72
N CYS A 228 3.83 40.77 -67.09
CA CYS A 228 4.45 40.85 -65.79
C CYS A 228 5.76 41.64 -65.86
N GLN A 229 5.92 42.67 -65.02
CA GLN A 229 7.13 43.51 -65.00
C GLN A 229 8.40 42.78 -64.49
N ILE A 230 8.26 41.54 -64.00
CA ILE A 230 9.36 40.69 -63.55
C ILE A 230 9.78 39.68 -64.63
N CYS A 231 8.82 38.95 -65.21
CA CYS A 231 9.10 37.85 -66.14
C CYS A 231 8.77 38.15 -67.61
N GLU A 232 8.17 39.31 -67.92
CA GLU A 232 7.79 39.76 -69.27
C GLU A 232 6.85 38.79 -70.03
N HIS A 233 6.24 37.84 -69.32
CA HIS A 233 5.23 36.92 -69.83
C HIS A 233 3.83 37.48 -69.59
N ILE A 234 2.83 36.93 -70.28
CA ILE A 234 1.42 37.26 -70.04
C ILE A 234 1.12 36.97 -68.56
N LEU A 235 0.46 37.92 -67.89
CA LEU A 235 0.16 37.83 -66.46
C LEU A 235 -0.65 36.57 -66.15
N ALA A 236 -0.07 35.67 -65.35
CA ALA A 236 -0.74 34.49 -64.82
C ALA A 236 -1.03 34.71 -63.34
N ASP A 237 -2.31 34.65 -62.95
CA ASP A 237 -2.80 35.06 -61.62
C ASP A 237 -2.31 36.49 -61.26
N PRO A 238 -2.81 37.52 -61.97
CA PRO A 238 -2.33 38.88 -61.84
C PRO A 238 -2.63 39.43 -60.45
N VAL A 239 -1.63 40.06 -59.84
CA VAL A 239 -1.74 40.79 -58.59
C VAL A 239 -1.23 42.22 -58.76
N GLU A 240 -1.94 43.14 -58.12
CA GLU A 240 -1.63 44.55 -58.06
C GLU A 240 -1.03 44.88 -56.69
N THR A 241 0.10 45.57 -56.67
CA THR A 241 0.68 46.12 -55.44
C THR A 241 0.00 47.42 -55.03
N SER A 242 0.19 47.87 -53.79
CA SER A 242 -0.30 49.17 -53.29
C SER A 242 0.18 50.37 -54.12
N CYS A 243 1.27 50.23 -54.86
CA CYS A 243 1.80 51.22 -55.81
C CYS A 243 1.31 51.03 -57.26
N ARG A 244 0.21 50.27 -57.46
CA ARG A 244 -0.49 50.02 -58.74
C ARG A 244 0.35 49.36 -59.84
N HIS A 245 1.38 48.58 -59.47
CA HIS A 245 2.17 47.80 -60.43
C HIS A 245 1.66 46.35 -60.49
N LEU A 246 1.62 45.78 -61.70
CA LEU A 246 1.07 44.45 -61.97
C LEU A 246 2.17 43.38 -62.12
N PHE A 247 1.96 42.25 -61.44
CA PHE A 247 2.88 41.10 -61.46
C PHE A 247 2.10 39.77 -61.43
N CYS A 248 2.74 38.67 -61.83
CA CYS A 248 2.21 37.33 -61.51
C CYS A 248 2.42 37.06 -60.01
N ARG A 249 1.42 36.50 -59.32
CA ARG A 249 1.50 36.16 -57.88
C ARG A 249 2.75 35.35 -57.53
N THR A 250 3.10 34.37 -58.36
CA THR A 250 4.30 33.54 -58.21
C THR A 250 5.60 34.33 -58.37
N CYS A 251 5.67 35.26 -59.30
CA CYS A 251 6.85 36.06 -59.58
C CYS A 251 7.13 37.06 -58.45
N ILE A 252 6.12 37.78 -57.96
CA ILE A 252 6.31 38.76 -56.89
C ILE A 252 6.65 38.11 -55.54
N LEU A 253 6.05 36.96 -55.23
CA LEU A 253 6.36 36.21 -54.00
C LEU A 253 7.78 35.63 -54.03
N LYS A 254 8.29 35.23 -55.20
CA LYS A 254 9.71 34.85 -55.36
C LYS A 254 10.63 36.05 -55.19
N CYS A 255 10.28 37.21 -55.76
CA CYS A 255 11.02 38.45 -55.55
C CYS A 255 11.09 38.86 -54.08
N PHE A 256 9.99 38.77 -53.33
CA PHE A 256 9.98 39.11 -51.89
C PHE A 256 10.94 38.24 -51.06
N LYS A 257 11.12 36.96 -51.41
CA LYS A 257 12.08 36.08 -50.72
C LYS A 257 13.54 36.50 -50.93
N VAL A 258 13.85 37.17 -52.04
CA VAL A 258 15.22 37.48 -52.44
C VAL A 258 15.58 38.94 -52.12
N MET A 259 14.67 39.89 -52.39
CA MET A 259 14.93 41.33 -52.21
C MET A 259 14.26 41.95 -50.97
N GLY A 260 13.44 41.18 -50.24
CA GLY A 260 12.61 41.70 -49.16
C GLY A 260 11.31 42.35 -49.66
N SER A 261 10.51 42.87 -48.73
CA SER A 261 9.14 43.38 -48.95
C SER A 261 9.11 44.77 -49.64
N TYR A 262 9.68 44.87 -50.84
CA TYR A 262 9.68 46.08 -51.67
C TYR A 262 9.19 45.77 -53.08
N CYS A 263 8.46 46.72 -53.69
CA CYS A 263 8.02 46.61 -55.08
C CYS A 263 9.22 46.64 -56.05
N PRO A 264 9.40 45.63 -56.93
CA PRO A 264 10.51 45.60 -57.90
C PRO A 264 10.55 46.76 -58.89
N SER A 265 9.40 47.38 -59.18
CA SER A 265 9.31 48.45 -60.20
C SER A 265 9.61 49.84 -59.65
N CYS A 266 9.24 50.13 -58.40
CA CYS A 266 9.34 51.47 -57.82
C CYS A 266 9.93 51.53 -56.40
N TRP A 267 10.36 50.39 -55.85
CA TRP A 267 10.96 50.25 -54.51
C TRP A 267 10.09 50.70 -53.33
N TYR A 268 8.78 50.86 -53.56
CA TYR A 268 7.82 51.17 -52.49
C TYR A 268 7.64 49.96 -51.55
N PRO A 269 7.62 50.14 -50.21
CA PRO A 269 7.38 49.05 -49.26
C PRO A 269 6.04 48.36 -49.53
N CYS A 270 6.04 47.04 -49.74
CA CYS A 270 4.85 46.26 -50.06
C CYS A 270 4.99 44.86 -49.47
N PHE A 271 4.08 44.48 -48.58
CA PHE A 271 4.10 43.16 -47.92
C PHE A 271 3.26 42.15 -48.71
N PRO A 272 3.52 40.82 -48.55
CA PRO A 272 2.72 39.77 -49.20
C PRO A 272 1.21 39.84 -48.91
N THR A 273 0.81 40.47 -47.81
CA THR A 273 -0.59 40.70 -47.41
C THR A 273 -1.27 41.84 -48.17
N ASP A 274 -0.50 42.72 -48.82
CA ASP A 274 -1.00 43.96 -49.46
C ASP A 274 -1.24 43.77 -50.96
N LEU A 275 -1.09 42.54 -51.47
CA LEU A 275 -1.33 42.20 -52.87
C LEU A 275 -2.83 42.02 -53.10
N VAL A 276 -3.40 42.86 -53.95
CA VAL A 276 -4.83 42.86 -54.29
C VAL A 276 -5.00 42.33 -55.71
N THR A 277 -6.13 41.67 -55.99
CA THR A 277 -6.47 41.27 -57.36
C THR A 277 -6.91 42.49 -58.18
N PRO A 278 -6.44 42.68 -59.42
CA PRO A 278 -6.85 43.80 -60.27
C PRO A 278 -8.36 43.83 -60.53
N VAL A 279 -8.84 44.99 -60.97
CA VAL A 279 -10.26 45.20 -61.31
C VAL A 279 -10.77 44.17 -62.34
N LYS A 280 -12.01 43.69 -62.16
CA LYS A 280 -12.60 42.63 -63.00
C LYS A 280 -12.63 42.94 -64.49
N SER A 281 -12.74 44.22 -64.88
CA SER A 281 -12.69 44.64 -66.28
C SER A 281 -11.34 44.33 -66.94
N PHE A 282 -10.23 44.46 -66.20
CA PHE A 282 -8.89 44.11 -66.69
C PHE A 282 -8.71 42.59 -66.82
N LEU A 283 -9.24 41.82 -65.86
CA LEU A 283 -9.24 40.34 -65.93
C LEU A 283 -10.00 39.83 -67.15
N ASN A 284 -11.20 40.38 -67.40
CA ASN A 284 -11.98 40.02 -68.60
C ASN A 284 -11.23 40.35 -69.91
N ILE A 285 -10.43 41.41 -69.96
CA ILE A 285 -9.61 41.72 -71.14
C ILE A 285 -8.48 40.69 -71.30
N LEU A 286 -7.84 40.28 -70.19
CA LEU A 286 -6.80 39.25 -70.17
C LEU A 286 -7.32 37.86 -70.58
N ASP A 287 -8.50 37.49 -70.11
CA ASP A 287 -9.11 36.18 -70.36
C ASP A 287 -9.58 36.02 -71.81
N ASN A 288 -9.93 37.13 -72.47
CA ASN A 288 -10.34 37.16 -73.87
C ASN A 288 -9.16 37.23 -74.88
N LEU A 289 -7.91 37.16 -74.42
CA LEU A 289 -6.76 37.14 -75.32
C LEU A 289 -6.68 35.80 -76.06
N GLY A 290 -6.64 35.83 -77.40
CA GLY A 290 -6.42 34.66 -78.24
C GLY A 290 -4.95 34.20 -78.23
N ILE A 291 -4.72 32.93 -77.95
CA ILE A 291 -3.41 32.28 -77.84
C ILE A 291 -3.34 31.09 -78.78
N ARG A 292 -2.22 30.96 -79.51
CA ARG A 292 -1.95 29.81 -80.39
C ARG A 292 -1.32 28.65 -79.62
N CYS A 293 -1.79 27.43 -79.88
CA CYS A 293 -1.27 26.20 -79.28
C CYS A 293 0.15 25.87 -79.77
N THR A 294 0.96 25.26 -78.89
CA THR A 294 2.38 24.92 -79.17
C THR A 294 2.64 23.43 -79.43
N VAL A 295 1.59 22.60 -79.44
CA VAL A 295 1.68 21.15 -79.72
C VAL A 295 1.71 20.94 -81.24
N LYS A 296 2.70 20.18 -81.75
CA LYS A 296 2.77 19.84 -83.18
C LYS A 296 1.48 19.10 -83.58
N GLU A 297 0.85 19.53 -84.67
CA GLU A 297 -0.46 19.07 -85.22
C GLU A 297 -1.72 19.72 -84.60
N CYS A 298 -1.59 20.86 -83.90
CA CYS A 298 -2.75 21.61 -83.40
C CYS A 298 -2.64 23.13 -83.67
N ASP A 299 -3.36 23.64 -84.67
CA ASP A 299 -3.34 25.05 -85.10
C ASP A 299 -4.52 25.90 -84.54
N GLU A 300 -5.14 25.48 -83.44
CA GLU A 300 -6.30 26.18 -82.87
C GLU A 300 -5.93 27.47 -82.10
N GLU A 301 -6.69 28.54 -82.35
CA GLU A 301 -6.68 29.78 -81.57
C GLU A 301 -7.64 29.66 -80.39
N ILE A 302 -7.10 29.75 -79.16
CA ILE A 302 -7.85 29.47 -77.94
C ILE A 302 -7.77 30.69 -77.01
N LEU A 303 -8.89 31.04 -76.38
CA LEU A 303 -8.92 32.07 -75.34
C LEU A 303 -8.04 31.65 -74.15
N HIS A 304 -7.29 32.60 -73.58
CA HIS A 304 -6.37 32.37 -72.47
C HIS A 304 -7.00 31.55 -71.31
N GLU A 305 -8.27 31.79 -70.98
CA GLU A 305 -9.01 31.05 -69.94
C GLU A 305 -9.10 29.53 -70.19
N LYS A 306 -9.23 29.10 -71.45
CA LYS A 306 -9.48 27.69 -71.83
C LYS A 306 -8.22 26.93 -72.25
N TYR A 307 -7.08 27.61 -72.33
CA TYR A 307 -5.81 27.04 -72.79
C TYR A 307 -5.32 25.86 -71.91
N GLY A 308 -5.52 25.92 -70.59
CA GLY A 308 -5.11 24.84 -69.67
C GLY A 308 -5.90 23.53 -69.81
N GLN A 309 -7.18 23.62 -70.18
CA GLN A 309 -8.03 22.45 -70.43
C GLN A 309 -7.64 21.77 -71.75
N HIS A 310 -7.36 22.56 -72.79
CA HIS A 310 -6.89 22.06 -74.08
C HIS A 310 -5.51 21.36 -74.00
N LEU A 311 -4.58 21.83 -73.17
CA LEU A 311 -3.31 21.13 -72.94
C LEU A 311 -3.47 19.78 -72.21
N SER A 312 -4.55 19.61 -71.46
CA SER A 312 -4.83 18.38 -70.70
C SER A 312 -5.38 17.28 -71.62
N SER A 313 -6.19 17.62 -72.63
CA SER A 313 -6.67 16.65 -73.63
C SER A 313 -5.55 16.03 -74.46
N HIS A 314 -4.44 16.75 -74.68
CA HIS A 314 -3.24 16.21 -75.34
C HIS A 314 -2.44 15.21 -74.47
N LYS A 315 -2.52 15.33 -73.13
CA LYS A 315 -1.82 14.42 -72.20
C LYS A 315 -2.52 13.08 -72.04
N GLU A 316 -3.85 13.05 -72.13
CA GLU A 316 -4.65 11.83 -71.91
C GLU A 316 -4.49 10.77 -73.02
N MET A 317 -4.04 11.13 -74.22
CA MET A 317 -3.83 10.17 -75.31
C MET A 317 -2.50 9.39 -75.23
N LYS A 318 -1.50 9.84 -74.44
CA LYS A 318 -0.18 9.18 -74.32
C LYS A 318 -0.04 8.18 -73.16
N ASP A 319 -0.96 8.18 -72.20
CA ASP A 319 -0.85 7.40 -70.94
C ASP A 319 -1.50 6.00 -70.97
N ARG A 320 -1.88 5.46 -72.15
CA ARG A 320 -2.54 4.15 -72.26
C ARG A 320 -1.63 2.93 -72.51
N GLN A 321 -0.31 3.06 -72.45
CA GLN A 321 0.61 1.92 -72.57
C GLN A 321 1.67 1.93 -71.45
N LEU A 322 1.77 0.78 -70.76
CA LEU A 322 2.71 0.40 -69.67
C LEU A 322 2.41 0.90 -68.23
N TYR A 323 1.64 0.12 -67.46
CA TYR A 323 1.74 0.16 -65.99
C TYR A 323 2.88 -0.76 -65.54
N SER A 324 4.07 -0.20 -65.34
CA SER A 324 5.05 -0.78 -64.41
C SER A 324 4.65 -0.37 -62.99
N HIS A 325 4.52 -1.35 -62.09
CA HIS A 325 4.11 -1.11 -60.70
C HIS A 325 5.19 -0.27 -59.99
N ILE A 326 4.96 1.04 -59.83
CA ILE A 326 5.91 1.91 -59.15
C ILE A 326 5.88 1.56 -57.66
N ASN A 327 6.97 1.00 -57.14
CA ASN A 327 7.14 0.80 -55.71
C ASN A 327 7.15 2.18 -55.02
N LYS A 328 6.08 2.49 -54.29
CA LYS A 328 5.92 3.76 -53.56
C LYS A 328 6.88 3.89 -52.35
N GLY A 329 7.77 2.93 -52.16
CA GLY A 329 8.58 2.80 -50.97
C GLY A 329 7.73 2.45 -49.73
N GLY A 330 8.35 2.57 -48.56
CA GLY A 330 7.73 2.26 -47.27
C GLY A 330 8.68 1.47 -46.39
N ARG A 331 8.65 1.73 -45.08
CA ARG A 331 9.46 0.97 -44.13
C ARG A 331 9.06 -0.52 -44.21
N PRO A 332 10.02 -1.45 -44.35
CA PRO A 332 9.71 -2.88 -44.33
C PRO A 332 8.91 -3.25 -43.08
N ARG A 333 7.84 -4.04 -43.27
CA ARG A 333 7.01 -4.47 -42.15
C ARG A 333 7.83 -5.39 -41.25
N GLN A 334 8.07 -4.92 -40.02
CA GLN A 334 8.71 -5.74 -39.00
C GLN A 334 7.75 -6.84 -38.51
N HIS A 335 8.34 -7.95 -38.05
CA HIS A 335 7.62 -9.03 -37.37
C HIS A 335 6.91 -8.52 -36.11
N LEU A 336 5.72 -9.03 -35.81
CA LEU A 336 4.89 -8.47 -34.72
C LEU A 336 5.58 -8.54 -33.34
N LEU A 337 6.39 -9.57 -33.10
CA LEU A 337 7.07 -9.78 -31.82
C LEU A 337 8.28 -8.84 -31.59
N SER A 338 8.85 -8.25 -32.64
CA SER A 338 9.97 -7.30 -32.51
C SER A 338 9.53 -5.83 -32.33
N LEU A 339 8.22 -5.59 -32.36
CA LEU A 339 7.63 -4.26 -32.25
C LEU A 339 7.43 -3.81 -30.80
N THR A 340 7.49 -2.49 -30.57
CA THR A 340 7.07 -1.90 -29.29
C THR A 340 5.56 -2.02 -29.08
N ARG A 341 5.08 -1.97 -27.82
CA ARG A 341 3.64 -2.06 -27.49
C ARG A 341 2.77 -1.07 -28.28
N ARG A 342 3.27 0.15 -28.53
CA ARG A 342 2.53 1.17 -29.32
C ARG A 342 2.40 0.77 -30.78
N ALA A 343 3.46 0.24 -31.38
CA ALA A 343 3.44 -0.24 -32.75
C ALA A 343 2.58 -1.49 -32.91
N GLN A 344 2.63 -2.44 -31.96
CA GLN A 344 1.73 -3.60 -31.91
C GLN A 344 0.25 -3.16 -31.80
N LYS A 345 -0.07 -2.24 -30.89
CA LYS A 345 -1.42 -1.67 -30.74
C LYS A 345 -1.91 -1.04 -32.04
N HIS A 346 -1.04 -0.33 -32.77
CA HIS A 346 -1.40 0.27 -34.05
C HIS A 346 -1.62 -0.77 -35.16
N ARG A 347 -0.77 -1.81 -35.22
CA ARG A 347 -0.87 -2.91 -36.20
C ARG A 347 -2.11 -3.77 -35.99
N LEU A 348 -2.44 -4.08 -34.73
CA LEU A 348 -3.58 -4.91 -34.34
C LEU A 348 -4.86 -4.10 -34.09
N ARG A 349 -4.91 -2.81 -34.44
CA ARG A 349 -6.04 -1.93 -34.08
C ARG A 349 -7.38 -2.44 -34.63
N GLU A 350 -7.37 -2.97 -35.84
CA GLU A 350 -8.57 -3.40 -36.54
C GLU A 350 -9.07 -4.74 -36.00
N LEU A 351 -8.17 -5.72 -35.89
CA LEU A 351 -8.47 -6.99 -35.23
C LEU A 351 -8.95 -6.78 -33.79
N LYS A 352 -8.34 -5.86 -33.04
CA LYS A 352 -8.80 -5.51 -31.68
C LYS A 352 -10.22 -4.96 -31.67
N ARG A 353 -10.64 -4.19 -32.68
CA ARG A 353 -12.02 -3.69 -32.79
C ARG A 353 -12.99 -4.83 -33.11
N GLN A 354 -12.61 -5.74 -34.00
CA GLN A 354 -13.40 -6.91 -34.33
C GLN A 354 -13.60 -7.83 -33.12
N VAL A 355 -12.53 -8.15 -32.39
CA VAL A 355 -12.60 -8.98 -31.16
C VAL A 355 -13.45 -8.30 -30.08
N LYS A 356 -13.35 -6.97 -29.94
CA LYS A 356 -14.23 -6.21 -29.03
C LYS A 356 -15.69 -6.30 -29.43
N ALA A 357 -15.99 -6.08 -30.70
CA ALA A 357 -17.36 -6.16 -31.22
C ALA A 357 -17.94 -7.58 -31.10
N PHE A 358 -17.10 -8.62 -31.23
CA PHE A 358 -17.49 -10.00 -30.97
C PHE A 358 -17.79 -10.23 -29.47
N ALA A 359 -16.86 -9.83 -28.59
CA ALA A 359 -17.03 -10.00 -27.14
C ALA A 359 -18.27 -9.26 -26.63
N GLU A 360 -18.55 -8.06 -27.14
CA GLU A 360 -19.76 -7.27 -26.78
C GLU A 360 -21.06 -7.94 -27.24
N LYS A 361 -21.05 -8.69 -28.35
CA LYS A 361 -22.25 -9.36 -28.88
C LYS A 361 -22.55 -10.70 -28.23
N GLU A 362 -21.52 -11.51 -27.98
CA GLU A 362 -21.68 -12.92 -27.57
C GLU A 362 -21.35 -13.15 -26.09
N GLU A 363 -20.40 -12.40 -25.50
CA GLU A 363 -19.77 -12.72 -24.21
C GLU A 363 -19.89 -11.57 -23.19
N GLY A 364 -20.88 -10.68 -23.38
CA GLY A 364 -21.14 -9.55 -22.47
C GLY A 364 -19.98 -8.54 -22.35
N GLY A 365 -19.00 -8.57 -23.26
CA GLY A 365 -17.85 -7.66 -23.28
C GLY A 365 -16.58 -8.18 -22.59
N ASP A 366 -16.50 -9.44 -22.16
CA ASP A 366 -15.27 -9.99 -21.56
C ASP A 366 -14.18 -10.30 -22.60
N ILE A 367 -13.47 -9.25 -23.00
CA ILE A 367 -12.37 -9.33 -23.96
C ILE A 367 -11.22 -10.20 -23.44
N LYS A 368 -11.01 -10.28 -22.11
CA LYS A 368 -9.86 -10.99 -21.53
C LYS A 368 -10.04 -12.48 -21.73
N SER A 369 -11.18 -13.02 -21.32
CA SER A 369 -11.48 -14.44 -21.47
C SER A 369 -11.49 -14.85 -22.94
N VAL A 370 -12.14 -14.06 -23.81
CA VAL A 370 -12.14 -14.30 -25.27
C VAL A 370 -10.73 -14.36 -25.85
N CYS A 371 -9.86 -13.40 -25.55
CA CYS A 371 -8.50 -13.39 -26.06
C CYS A 371 -7.66 -14.56 -25.52
N MET A 372 -7.84 -14.93 -24.25
CA MET A 372 -7.12 -16.05 -23.65
C MET A 372 -7.55 -17.39 -24.27
N THR A 373 -8.86 -17.58 -24.47
CA THR A 373 -9.41 -18.77 -25.16
C THR A 373 -8.95 -18.86 -26.60
N LEU A 374 -8.95 -17.74 -27.35
CA LEU A 374 -8.42 -17.73 -28.73
C LEU A 374 -6.95 -18.13 -28.79
N PHE A 375 -6.15 -17.69 -27.82
CA PHE A 375 -4.74 -18.06 -27.76
C PHE A 375 -4.53 -19.53 -27.36
N LEU A 376 -5.32 -20.05 -26.40
CA LEU A 376 -5.34 -21.47 -26.04
C LEU A 376 -5.67 -22.36 -27.25
N LEU A 377 -6.74 -22.03 -27.98
CA LEU A 377 -7.15 -22.78 -29.18
C LEU A 377 -6.07 -22.72 -30.27
N ALA A 378 -5.41 -21.57 -30.45
CA ALA A 378 -4.32 -21.44 -31.40
C ALA A 378 -3.09 -22.29 -31.01
N LEU A 379 -2.75 -22.39 -29.72
CA LEU A 379 -1.68 -23.26 -29.23
C LEU A 379 -2.02 -24.74 -29.40
N ARG A 380 -3.25 -25.14 -29.07
CA ARG A 380 -3.73 -26.52 -29.28
C ARG A 380 -3.77 -26.88 -30.76
N ALA A 381 -4.21 -25.99 -31.65
CA ALA A 381 -4.19 -26.20 -33.09
C ALA A 381 -2.76 -26.33 -33.67
N LYS A 382 -1.75 -25.80 -32.98
CA LYS A 382 -0.33 -25.96 -33.30
C LYS A 382 0.32 -27.17 -32.62
N ASN A 383 -0.45 -27.98 -31.89
CA ASN A 383 0.02 -29.12 -31.08
C ASN A 383 1.01 -28.73 -29.95
N GLU A 384 0.97 -27.49 -29.46
CA GLU A 384 1.79 -27.02 -28.33
C GLU A 384 1.06 -27.21 -27.00
N HIS A 385 0.68 -28.46 -26.67
CA HIS A 385 -0.15 -28.79 -25.50
C HIS A 385 0.45 -28.31 -24.18
N ARG A 386 1.76 -28.49 -23.97
CA ARG A 386 2.43 -28.05 -22.72
C ARG A 386 2.25 -26.55 -22.46
N GLN A 387 2.35 -25.72 -23.49
CA GLN A 387 2.19 -24.27 -23.34
C GLN A 387 0.72 -23.87 -23.16
N ALA A 388 -0.19 -24.61 -23.79
CA ALA A 388 -1.62 -24.45 -23.55
C ALA A 388 -1.98 -24.77 -22.08
N ASP A 389 -1.42 -25.85 -21.53
CA ASP A 389 -1.63 -26.23 -20.13
C ASP A 389 -1.02 -25.21 -19.16
N GLU A 390 0.18 -24.68 -19.45
CA GLU A 390 0.79 -23.59 -18.68
C GLU A 390 -0.09 -22.32 -18.71
N LEU A 391 -0.65 -21.98 -19.87
CA LEU A 391 -1.56 -20.84 -20.01
C LEU A 391 -2.87 -21.07 -19.27
N GLU A 392 -3.44 -22.27 -19.35
CA GLU A 392 -4.65 -22.69 -18.66
C GLU A 392 -4.48 -22.60 -17.14
N ALA A 393 -3.34 -23.08 -16.62
CA ALA A 393 -2.96 -22.92 -15.22
C ALA A 393 -2.90 -21.43 -14.81
N ILE A 394 -2.36 -20.54 -15.66
CA ILE A 394 -2.37 -19.09 -15.40
C ILE A 394 -3.80 -18.54 -15.38
N MET A 395 -4.70 -19.01 -16.26
CA MET A 395 -6.11 -18.56 -16.26
C MET A 395 -6.82 -18.93 -14.96
N GLN A 396 -6.54 -20.13 -14.45
CA GLN A 396 -7.10 -20.65 -13.20
C GLN A 396 -6.38 -20.11 -11.94
N GLY A 397 -5.41 -19.20 -12.09
CA GLY A 397 -4.65 -18.66 -10.96
C GLY A 397 -3.61 -19.63 -10.36
N ARG A 398 -3.34 -20.75 -11.02
CA ARG A 398 -2.33 -21.78 -10.69
C ARG A 398 -0.98 -21.56 -11.40
N GLY A 399 -0.74 -20.35 -11.91
CA GLY A 399 0.53 -20.00 -12.56
C GLY A 399 1.70 -19.94 -11.58
N SER A 400 2.90 -19.57 -12.07
CA SER A 400 4.09 -19.45 -11.21
C SER A 400 4.00 -18.37 -10.12
N GLY A 401 3.01 -17.47 -10.20
CA GLY A 401 2.72 -16.48 -9.18
C GLY A 401 1.75 -17.06 -8.15
N LEU A 402 2.18 -17.15 -6.89
CA LEU A 402 1.35 -17.66 -5.80
C LEU A 402 0.18 -16.70 -5.53
N HIS A 403 -0.98 -17.25 -5.17
CA HIS A 403 -2.12 -16.45 -4.72
C HIS A 403 -1.77 -15.62 -3.46
N PRO A 404 -2.29 -14.39 -3.29
CA PRO A 404 -2.01 -13.58 -2.09
C PRO A 404 -2.32 -14.29 -0.77
N ALA A 405 -3.39 -15.09 -0.71
CA ALA A 405 -3.75 -15.86 0.49
C ALA A 405 -2.68 -16.92 0.84
N VAL A 406 -2.14 -17.62 -0.16
CA VAL A 406 -1.03 -18.58 0.04
C VAL A 406 0.23 -17.87 0.53
N CYS A 407 0.52 -16.69 -0.02
CA CYS A 407 1.63 -15.86 0.46
C CYS A 407 1.44 -15.38 1.90
N LEU A 408 0.20 -15.05 2.29
CA LEU A 408 -0.15 -14.66 3.66
C LEU A 408 0.03 -15.83 4.62
N ALA A 409 -0.47 -17.01 4.26
CA ALA A 409 -0.30 -18.24 5.04
C ALA A 409 1.18 -18.58 5.26
N ILE A 410 2.00 -18.56 4.20
CA ILE A 410 3.46 -18.75 4.32
C ILE A 410 4.05 -17.74 5.29
N ARG A 411 3.74 -16.45 5.12
CA ARG A 411 4.30 -15.39 5.97
C ARG A 411 3.95 -15.60 7.45
N VAL A 412 2.68 -15.87 7.76
CA VAL A 412 2.18 -15.98 9.15
C VAL A 412 2.68 -17.27 9.79
N ASN A 413 2.54 -18.42 9.11
CA ASN A 413 2.90 -19.73 9.68
C ASN A 413 4.41 -19.93 9.84
N THR A 414 5.24 -19.20 9.08
CA THR A 414 6.71 -19.23 9.26
C THR A 414 7.22 -18.03 10.08
N PHE A 415 6.34 -17.30 10.78
CA PHE A 415 6.69 -16.18 11.66
C PHE A 415 7.53 -15.07 10.99
N LEU A 416 7.33 -14.84 9.69
CA LEU A 416 8.06 -13.81 8.96
C LEU A 416 7.44 -12.43 9.21
N SER A 417 8.24 -11.53 9.78
CA SER A 417 7.86 -10.12 9.89
C SER A 417 7.61 -9.50 8.50
N CYS A 418 6.80 -8.44 8.44
CA CYS A 418 6.53 -7.73 7.18
C CYS A 418 7.83 -7.27 6.48
N SER A 419 8.84 -6.86 7.24
CA SER A 419 10.12 -6.39 6.71
C SER A 419 10.96 -7.53 6.14
N GLN A 420 11.06 -8.66 6.85
CA GLN A 420 11.74 -9.87 6.38
C GLN A 420 11.06 -10.42 5.12
N TYR A 421 9.74 -10.54 5.12
CA TYR A 421 8.97 -10.98 3.97
C TYR A 421 9.19 -10.06 2.76
N ASN A 422 9.12 -8.74 2.96
CA ASN A 422 9.35 -7.79 1.87
C ASN A 422 10.79 -7.84 1.33
N LYS A 423 11.78 -8.10 2.19
CA LYS A 423 13.17 -8.34 1.77
C LYS A 423 13.26 -9.59 0.89
N MET A 424 12.68 -10.71 1.34
CA MET A 424 12.60 -11.95 0.58
C MET A 424 11.92 -11.76 -0.78
N TYR A 425 10.73 -11.14 -0.79
CA TYR A 425 9.97 -10.82 -2.01
C TYR A 425 10.82 -10.01 -3.00
N ARG A 426 11.49 -8.93 -2.53
CA ARG A 426 12.33 -8.09 -3.38
C ARG A 426 13.51 -8.85 -3.97
N THR A 427 14.20 -9.64 -3.16
CA THR A 427 15.36 -10.43 -3.61
C THR A 427 14.95 -11.48 -4.64
N VAL A 428 13.89 -12.27 -4.37
CA VAL A 428 13.41 -13.30 -5.30
C VAL A 428 12.95 -12.68 -6.62
N LYS A 429 12.22 -11.56 -6.57
CA LYS A 429 11.77 -10.85 -7.77
C LYS A 429 12.93 -10.26 -8.57
N ALA A 430 13.97 -9.77 -7.91
CA ALA A 430 15.16 -9.23 -8.57
C ALA A 430 16.01 -10.32 -9.25
N VAL A 431 16.17 -11.48 -8.61
CA VAL A 431 17.00 -12.58 -9.14
C VAL A 431 16.30 -13.35 -10.25
N THR A 432 15.02 -13.70 -10.06
CA THR A 432 14.29 -14.53 -11.04
C THR A 432 13.66 -13.71 -12.17
N GLY A 433 13.53 -12.39 -11.99
CA GLY A 433 12.77 -11.51 -12.89
C GLY A 433 11.25 -11.78 -12.91
N ARG A 434 10.76 -12.74 -12.10
CA ARG A 434 9.36 -13.14 -12.02
C ARG A 434 8.78 -12.79 -10.66
N GLN A 435 7.52 -12.38 -10.64
CA GLN A 435 6.79 -12.14 -9.38
C GLN A 435 6.13 -13.43 -8.92
N ILE A 436 6.86 -14.24 -8.15
CA ILE A 436 6.31 -15.47 -7.56
C ILE A 436 5.58 -15.16 -6.24
N PHE A 437 6.21 -14.41 -5.32
CA PHE A 437 5.54 -13.88 -4.12
C PHE A 437 4.79 -12.59 -4.42
N GLN A 438 3.74 -12.32 -3.65
CA GLN A 438 2.92 -11.11 -3.79
C GLN A 438 3.42 -9.95 -2.90
N PRO A 439 3.25 -8.69 -3.32
CA PRO A 439 3.65 -7.54 -2.51
C PRO A 439 2.76 -7.36 -1.27
N LEU A 440 3.29 -6.72 -0.23
CA LEU A 440 2.60 -6.55 1.06
C LEU A 440 1.19 -5.92 0.98
N HIS A 441 0.93 -5.00 0.04
CA HIS A 441 -0.40 -4.40 -0.09
C HIS A 441 -1.46 -5.40 -0.57
N ALA A 442 -1.07 -6.40 -1.37
CA ALA A 442 -1.96 -7.49 -1.76
C ALA A 442 -2.26 -8.40 -0.56
N LEU A 443 -1.26 -8.71 0.26
CA LEU A 443 -1.43 -9.48 1.49
C LEU A 443 -2.38 -8.77 2.47
N ARG A 444 -2.20 -7.46 2.69
CA ARG A 444 -3.10 -6.65 3.54
C ARG A 444 -4.53 -6.59 3.03
N THR A 445 -4.74 -6.73 1.72
CA THR A 445 -6.10 -6.76 1.15
C THR A 445 -6.72 -8.13 1.36
N ALA A 446 -5.94 -9.20 1.18
CA ALA A 446 -6.38 -10.58 1.42
C ALA A 446 -6.68 -10.84 2.91
N GLU A 447 -5.89 -10.27 3.82
CA GLU A 447 -6.08 -10.42 5.27
C GLU A 447 -7.43 -9.90 5.77
N LYS A 448 -8.02 -8.89 5.11
CA LYS A 448 -9.32 -8.33 5.52
C LYS A 448 -10.44 -9.37 5.55
N ALA A 449 -10.40 -10.37 4.66
CA ALA A 449 -11.40 -11.43 4.62
C ALA A 449 -11.31 -12.40 5.80
N LEU A 450 -10.17 -12.43 6.50
CA LEU A 450 -9.89 -13.32 7.64
C LEU A 450 -10.01 -12.61 8.99
N LEU A 451 -10.31 -11.30 9.00
CA LEU A 451 -10.46 -10.51 10.22
C LEU A 451 -11.94 -10.31 10.56
N PRO A 452 -12.28 -10.22 11.86
CA PRO A 452 -13.63 -9.86 12.29
C PRO A 452 -14.11 -8.56 11.65
N GLY A 453 -15.40 -8.52 11.32
CA GLY A 453 -16.04 -7.36 10.68
C GLY A 453 -16.15 -7.42 9.15
N TYR A 454 -15.80 -8.56 8.52
CA TYR A 454 -15.90 -8.73 7.06
C TYR A 454 -17.23 -9.36 6.60
N HIS A 455 -17.69 -10.40 7.30
CA HIS A 455 -18.85 -11.18 6.89
C HIS A 455 -20.16 -10.62 7.48
N PRO A 456 -21.27 -10.61 6.71
CA PRO A 456 -22.58 -10.27 7.23
C PRO A 456 -23.16 -11.42 8.07
N PHE A 457 -23.90 -11.09 9.12
CA PHE A 457 -24.60 -12.04 9.98
C PHE A 457 -25.79 -11.37 10.68
N GLU A 458 -26.72 -12.17 11.19
CA GLU A 458 -27.91 -11.69 11.91
C GLU A 458 -28.14 -12.55 13.16
N TRP A 459 -28.61 -11.96 14.25
CA TRP A 459 -29.02 -12.69 15.46
C TRP A 459 -30.54 -12.66 15.61
N LYS A 460 -31.15 -13.81 15.92
CA LYS A 460 -32.58 -13.94 16.19
C LYS A 460 -32.82 -14.66 17.52
N PRO A 461 -33.46 -13.98 18.51
CA PRO A 461 -33.79 -12.55 18.54
C PRO A 461 -32.55 -11.64 18.57
N PRO A 462 -32.68 -10.33 18.24
CA PRO A 462 -31.56 -9.39 18.36
C PRO A 462 -30.96 -9.39 19.76
N LEU A 463 -29.63 -9.33 19.84
CA LEU A 463 -28.89 -9.35 21.10
C LEU A 463 -29.18 -8.09 21.94
N LYS A 464 -29.45 -8.30 23.24
CA LYS A 464 -29.65 -7.19 24.19
C LYS A 464 -28.35 -6.43 24.39
N ASN A 465 -28.40 -5.09 24.33
CA ASN A 465 -27.26 -4.18 24.55
C ASN A 465 -26.06 -4.36 23.59
N VAL A 466 -26.24 -5.07 22.47
CA VAL A 466 -25.21 -5.23 21.43
C VAL A 466 -25.69 -4.59 20.14
N SER A 467 -24.80 -3.85 19.47
CA SER A 467 -25.10 -3.18 18.20
C SER A 467 -25.31 -4.19 17.07
N THR A 468 -26.28 -3.94 16.20
CA THR A 468 -26.56 -4.76 15.01
C THR A 468 -25.54 -4.57 13.87
N ASN A 469 -24.62 -3.61 13.98
CA ASN A 469 -23.59 -3.39 12.98
C ASN A 469 -22.65 -4.60 12.89
N THR A 470 -22.49 -5.18 11.70
CA THR A 470 -21.63 -6.34 11.45
C THR A 470 -20.21 -5.95 11.03
N GLU A 471 -19.95 -4.70 10.66
CA GLU A 471 -18.65 -4.22 10.15
C GLU A 471 -17.69 -3.74 11.27
N VAL A 472 -17.76 -4.36 12.44
CA VAL A 472 -16.94 -3.98 13.60
C VAL A 472 -15.69 -4.85 13.67
N GLY A 473 -14.52 -4.22 13.54
CA GLY A 473 -13.21 -4.86 13.67
C GLY A 473 -12.61 -4.72 15.07
N ILE A 474 -11.33 -4.33 15.15
CA ILE A 474 -10.64 -4.08 16.42
C ILE A 474 -11.21 -2.81 17.06
N ILE A 475 -11.67 -2.94 18.31
CA ILE A 475 -12.20 -1.84 19.13
C ILE A 475 -11.31 -1.59 20.34
N ASP A 476 -11.47 -0.40 20.92
CA ASP A 476 -10.86 -0.09 22.21
C ASP A 476 -11.56 -0.87 23.32
N GLY A 477 -10.78 -1.62 24.12
CA GLY A 477 -11.33 -2.42 25.22
C GLY A 477 -11.92 -1.54 26.33
N LEU A 478 -11.48 -0.28 26.44
CA LEU A 478 -12.04 0.69 27.39
C LEU A 478 -13.54 0.94 27.19
N SER A 479 -14.08 0.63 26.01
CA SER A 479 -15.52 0.64 25.72
C SER A 479 -16.25 1.96 26.10
N GLY A 480 -15.53 3.09 26.06
CA GLY A 480 -16.05 4.42 26.36
C GLY A 480 -15.92 4.87 27.82
N LEU A 481 -15.10 4.20 28.64
CA LEU A 481 -14.74 4.67 30.00
C LEU A 481 -14.28 6.14 29.95
N PRO A 482 -14.84 7.03 30.79
CA PRO A 482 -14.47 8.43 30.80
C PRO A 482 -13.02 8.59 31.27
N LEU A 483 -12.25 9.38 30.54
CA LEU A 483 -10.86 9.70 30.85
C LEU A 483 -10.77 11.10 31.49
N SER A 484 -11.64 11.38 32.47
CA SER A 484 -11.57 12.60 33.26
C SER A 484 -10.55 12.46 34.39
N ILE A 485 -9.92 13.57 34.79
CA ILE A 485 -9.03 13.62 35.97
C ILE A 485 -9.85 13.41 37.25
N ASP A 486 -11.13 13.76 37.22
CA ASP A 486 -12.03 13.63 38.37
C ASP A 486 -12.49 12.18 38.61
N ASP A 487 -12.40 11.33 37.59
CA ASP A 487 -12.83 9.93 37.63
C ASP A 487 -11.69 9.00 38.05
N TYR A 488 -12.00 7.72 38.27
CA TYR A 488 -10.99 6.72 38.61
C TYR A 488 -9.93 6.62 37.49
N PRO A 489 -8.62 6.68 37.82
CA PRO A 489 -7.57 6.68 36.81
C PRO A 489 -7.54 5.37 36.04
N VAL A 490 -7.59 5.47 34.71
CA VAL A 490 -7.55 4.32 33.80
C VAL A 490 -6.12 4.13 33.31
N ASP A 491 -5.33 3.39 34.09
CA ASP A 491 -3.92 3.10 33.83
C ASP A 491 -3.74 1.80 33.02
N THR A 492 -4.60 1.59 32.02
CA THR A 492 -4.57 0.39 31.17
C THR A 492 -4.72 0.73 29.69
N ILE A 493 -4.08 -0.09 28.86
CA ILE A 493 -4.24 -0.07 27.40
C ILE A 493 -4.78 -1.43 26.99
N THR A 494 -5.89 -1.43 26.27
CA THR A 494 -6.58 -2.65 25.87
C THR A 494 -7.14 -2.56 24.45
N LYS A 495 -7.12 -3.70 23.75
CA LYS A 495 -7.79 -3.89 22.47
C LYS A 495 -8.53 -5.22 22.49
N ARG A 496 -9.74 -5.22 21.92
CA ARG A 496 -10.56 -6.42 21.80
C ARG A 496 -11.28 -6.46 20.47
N PHE A 497 -11.79 -7.64 20.14
CA PHE A 497 -12.88 -7.78 19.19
C PHE A 497 -14.22 -7.80 19.93
N ARG A 498 -15.30 -7.47 19.21
CA ARG A 498 -16.65 -7.78 19.69
C ARG A 498 -16.86 -9.29 19.60
N TYR A 499 -17.44 -9.89 20.63
CA TYR A 499 -17.44 -11.35 20.79
C TYR A 499 -18.17 -12.05 19.63
N ASP A 500 -19.39 -11.63 19.33
CA ASP A 500 -20.19 -12.12 18.20
C ASP A 500 -19.44 -12.05 16.86
N ALA A 501 -18.79 -10.92 16.55
CA ALA A 501 -18.03 -10.74 15.31
C ALA A 501 -16.82 -11.67 15.23
N ALA A 502 -16.16 -11.93 16.36
CA ALA A 502 -15.04 -12.87 16.44
C ALA A 502 -15.51 -14.33 16.26
N LEU A 503 -16.65 -14.71 16.85
CA LEU A 503 -17.25 -16.05 16.67
C LEU A 503 -17.66 -16.29 15.21
N VAL A 504 -18.30 -15.31 14.58
CA VAL A 504 -18.68 -15.38 13.16
C VAL A 504 -17.45 -15.56 12.28
N CYS A 505 -16.39 -14.79 12.54
CA CYS A 505 -15.13 -14.91 11.82
C CYS A 505 -14.51 -16.30 12.00
N ALA A 506 -14.53 -16.85 13.23
CA ALA A 506 -14.02 -18.18 13.52
C ALA A 506 -14.82 -19.29 12.83
N LEU A 507 -16.16 -19.22 12.84
CA LEU A 507 -17.02 -20.18 12.14
C LEU A 507 -16.84 -20.11 10.62
N LYS A 508 -16.59 -18.91 10.09
CA LYS A 508 -16.32 -18.73 8.66
C LYS A 508 -14.98 -19.26 8.21
N ASP A 509 -13.96 -19.12 9.03
CA ASP A 509 -12.65 -19.73 8.81
C ASP A 509 -12.75 -21.27 8.71
N MET A 510 -13.66 -21.88 9.48
CA MET A 510 -13.87 -23.32 9.57
C MET A 510 -14.98 -23.84 8.64
N GLU A 511 -15.38 -23.06 7.63
CA GLU A 511 -16.51 -23.39 6.75
C GLU A 511 -16.29 -24.70 5.97
N GLU A 512 -15.10 -24.90 5.43
CA GLU A 512 -14.75 -26.11 4.69
C GLU A 512 -14.76 -27.35 5.60
N GLU A 513 -14.27 -27.23 6.83
CA GLU A 513 -14.24 -28.33 7.81
C GLU A 513 -15.65 -28.76 8.23
N ILE A 514 -16.56 -27.80 8.40
CA ILE A 514 -17.96 -28.08 8.72
C ILE A 514 -18.65 -28.78 7.55
N LEU A 515 -18.46 -28.29 6.32
CA LEU A 515 -19.03 -28.89 5.11
C LEU A 515 -18.48 -30.31 4.86
N GLU A 516 -17.17 -30.50 5.01
CA GLU A 516 -16.53 -31.81 4.90
C GLU A 516 -17.01 -32.76 6.01
N GLY A 517 -17.17 -32.27 7.24
CA GLY A 517 -17.71 -33.04 8.36
C GLY A 517 -19.15 -33.50 8.11
N MET A 518 -20.00 -32.66 7.52
CA MET A 518 -21.36 -33.03 7.13
C MET A 518 -21.36 -34.16 6.09
N LYS A 519 -20.53 -34.03 5.05
CA LYS A 519 -20.34 -35.06 4.02
C LYS A 519 -19.85 -36.37 4.61
N ALA A 520 -18.87 -36.32 5.50
CA ALA A 520 -18.32 -37.50 6.18
C ALA A 520 -19.37 -38.25 7.03
N LYS A 521 -20.41 -37.56 7.50
CA LYS A 521 -21.54 -38.13 8.25
C LYS A 521 -22.74 -38.49 7.37
N ASN A 522 -22.60 -38.45 6.05
CA ASN A 522 -23.68 -38.65 5.06
C ASN A 522 -24.89 -37.74 5.31
N LEU A 523 -24.61 -36.49 5.70
CA LEU A 523 -25.62 -35.44 5.85
C LEU A 523 -25.65 -34.59 4.58
N ASP A 524 -26.84 -34.10 4.24
CA ASP A 524 -27.04 -33.23 3.11
C ASP A 524 -26.38 -31.85 3.31
N ASP A 525 -25.63 -31.38 2.31
CA ASP A 525 -24.98 -30.06 2.32
C ASP A 525 -25.97 -28.90 2.53
N TYR A 526 -27.25 -29.10 2.18
CA TYR A 526 -28.30 -28.09 2.28
C TYR A 526 -28.97 -27.99 3.66
N LEU A 527 -28.56 -28.81 4.63
CA LEU A 527 -29.05 -28.69 6.00
C LEU A 527 -28.65 -27.33 6.60
N ASN A 528 -29.65 -26.68 7.21
CA ASN A 528 -29.53 -25.33 7.76
C ASN A 528 -29.50 -25.29 9.30
N GLY A 529 -29.67 -26.41 10.00
CA GLY A 529 -29.48 -26.51 11.45
C GLY A 529 -30.79 -26.75 12.22
N PRO A 530 -30.79 -26.57 13.56
CA PRO A 530 -29.79 -25.82 14.33
C PRO A 530 -28.49 -26.59 14.61
N PHE A 531 -27.36 -25.91 14.42
CA PHE A 531 -26.03 -26.37 14.86
C PHE A 531 -25.76 -25.88 16.29
N THR A 532 -25.17 -26.72 17.13
CA THR A 532 -24.73 -26.37 18.49
C THR A 532 -23.21 -26.32 18.51
N VAL A 533 -22.67 -25.16 18.83
CA VAL A 533 -21.24 -24.87 18.89
C VAL A 533 -20.81 -24.79 20.34
N VAL A 534 -19.91 -25.65 20.77
CA VAL A 534 -19.35 -25.58 22.13
C VAL A 534 -18.01 -24.86 22.09
N VAL A 535 -17.91 -23.78 22.86
CA VAL A 535 -16.76 -22.88 22.89
C VAL A 535 -16.09 -22.98 24.25
N LYS A 536 -14.79 -23.31 24.26
CA LYS A 536 -13.93 -23.20 25.44
C LYS A 536 -13.46 -21.75 25.59
N GLU A 537 -13.65 -21.18 26.77
CA GLU A 537 -13.15 -19.85 27.11
C GLU A 537 -12.00 -19.97 28.11
N SER A 538 -10.98 -19.15 27.89
CA SER A 538 -9.76 -19.14 28.70
C SER A 538 -9.31 -17.71 28.97
N CYS A 539 -8.86 -17.45 30.19
CA CYS A 539 -8.27 -16.17 30.58
C CYS A 539 -7.07 -16.43 31.48
N ASP A 540 -5.95 -15.76 31.20
CA ASP A 540 -4.73 -15.92 31.98
C ASP A 540 -3.95 -14.61 32.11
N GLY A 541 -3.28 -14.46 33.24
CA GLY A 541 -2.42 -13.34 33.59
C GLY A 541 -0.95 -13.66 33.34
N MET A 542 -0.28 -12.78 32.59
CA MET A 542 1.14 -12.85 32.27
C MET A 542 1.92 -11.79 33.05
N GLY A 543 2.95 -12.22 33.78
CA GLY A 543 3.93 -11.32 34.40
C GLY A 543 5.11 -11.00 33.50
N ASP A 544 5.97 -10.09 33.95
CA ASP A 544 7.25 -9.72 33.30
C ASP A 544 7.09 -9.17 31.87
N VAL A 545 5.99 -8.45 31.60
CA VAL A 545 5.74 -7.79 30.32
C VAL A 545 6.26 -6.36 30.40
N SER A 546 7.44 -6.10 29.85
CA SER A 546 8.11 -4.81 30.04
C SER A 546 7.33 -3.63 29.47
N GLU A 547 7.21 -2.57 30.28
CA GLU A 547 6.67 -1.30 29.85
C GLU A 547 7.59 -0.66 28.79
N LYS A 548 7.00 0.01 27.80
CA LYS A 548 7.75 0.73 26.77
C LYS A 548 7.73 2.23 27.06
N HIS A 549 8.87 2.89 26.84
CA HIS A 549 8.89 4.34 26.75
C HIS A 549 7.93 4.84 25.66
N GLY A 550 7.18 5.90 25.96
CA GLY A 550 6.24 6.50 25.02
C GLY A 550 5.37 7.57 25.66
N SER A 551 4.52 8.20 24.85
CA SER A 551 3.44 9.05 25.33
C SER A 551 2.22 8.18 25.63
N GLY A 552 1.97 7.86 26.89
CA GLY A 552 0.84 7.05 27.34
C GLY A 552 0.67 7.16 28.86
N PRO A 553 -0.42 6.61 29.42
CA PRO A 553 -0.55 6.44 30.86
C PRO A 553 0.58 5.53 31.37
N ALA A 554 0.88 5.59 32.66
CA ALA A 554 1.75 4.60 33.29
C ALA A 554 1.01 3.26 33.27
N VAL A 555 1.65 2.20 32.78
CA VAL A 555 0.98 0.90 32.58
C VAL A 555 1.69 -0.19 33.40
N PRO A 556 0.97 -1.11 34.05
CA PRO A 556 1.62 -2.20 34.77
C PRO A 556 2.44 -3.11 33.85
N GLU A 557 3.53 -3.69 34.38
CA GLU A 557 4.37 -4.68 33.68
C GLU A 557 3.74 -6.09 33.65
N LYS A 558 2.41 -6.13 33.53
CA LYS A 558 1.59 -7.33 33.48
C LYS A 558 0.56 -7.21 32.36
N ALA A 559 0.20 -8.33 31.79
CA ALA A 559 -0.82 -8.39 30.75
C ALA A 559 -1.83 -9.49 31.06
N VAL A 560 -3.09 -9.25 30.75
CA VAL A 560 -4.14 -10.27 30.80
C VAL A 560 -4.62 -10.53 29.38
N ARG A 561 -4.78 -11.81 29.03
CA ARG A 561 -5.32 -12.24 27.74
C ARG A 561 -6.53 -13.12 27.94
N PHE A 562 -7.61 -12.72 27.29
CA PHE A 562 -8.84 -13.49 27.15
C PHE A 562 -8.91 -14.07 25.73
N SER A 563 -9.13 -15.38 25.63
CA SER A 563 -9.15 -16.13 24.38
C SER A 563 -10.29 -17.15 24.38
N PHE A 564 -10.64 -17.65 23.20
CA PHE A 564 -11.59 -18.75 23.06
C PHE A 564 -11.15 -19.75 21.99
N THR A 565 -11.69 -20.96 22.06
CA THR A 565 -11.48 -22.04 21.10
C THR A 565 -12.81 -22.73 20.80
N VAL A 566 -13.09 -22.99 19.52
CA VAL A 566 -14.23 -23.80 19.11
C VAL A 566 -13.86 -25.27 19.30
N MET A 567 -14.51 -25.96 20.24
CA MET A 567 -14.14 -27.32 20.62
C MET A 567 -14.84 -28.37 19.76
N ASN A 568 -16.15 -28.22 19.59
CA ASN A 568 -16.93 -29.10 18.73
C ASN A 568 -18.16 -28.39 18.18
N ILE A 569 -18.68 -28.94 17.07
CA ILE A 569 -19.90 -28.49 16.42
C ILE A 569 -20.76 -29.73 16.17
N ASP A 570 -21.94 -29.74 16.76
CA ASP A 570 -22.92 -30.80 16.64
C ASP A 570 -24.15 -30.30 15.87
N ILE A 571 -24.83 -31.18 15.14
CA ILE A 571 -26.13 -30.89 14.52
C ILE A 571 -27.21 -31.80 15.11
N ALA A 572 -28.37 -31.23 15.40
CA ALA A 572 -29.55 -32.02 15.77
C ALA A 572 -30.16 -32.65 14.51
N HIS A 573 -30.25 -33.97 14.46
CA HIS A 573 -30.88 -34.69 13.34
C HIS A 573 -31.82 -35.78 13.87
N GLY A 574 -33.12 -35.50 13.90
CA GLY A 574 -34.10 -36.35 14.55
C GLY A 574 -33.96 -36.31 16.08
N ASN A 575 -33.83 -37.47 16.71
CA ASN A 575 -33.65 -37.61 18.17
C ASN A 575 -32.18 -37.68 18.62
N GLU A 576 -31.22 -37.70 17.69
CA GLU A 576 -29.80 -37.83 18.00
C GLU A 576 -29.02 -36.57 17.57
N SER A 577 -28.04 -36.17 18.37
CA SER A 577 -27.05 -35.17 17.99
C SER A 577 -25.87 -35.85 17.28
N LYS A 578 -25.54 -35.39 16.08
CA LYS A 578 -24.40 -35.88 15.31
C LYS A 578 -23.26 -34.86 15.37
N ARG A 579 -22.09 -35.31 15.79
CA ARG A 579 -20.87 -34.49 15.81
C ARG A 579 -20.29 -34.33 14.41
N ILE A 580 -20.22 -33.08 13.95
CA ILE A 580 -19.71 -32.69 12.62
C ILE A 580 -18.24 -32.36 12.70
N PHE A 581 -17.87 -31.53 13.68
CA PHE A 581 -16.51 -31.08 13.90
C PHE A 581 -16.10 -31.34 15.36
N GLU A 582 -14.85 -31.76 15.54
CA GLU A 582 -14.20 -31.90 16.85
C GLU A 582 -12.74 -31.48 16.71
N GLU A 583 -12.30 -30.55 17.55
CA GLU A 583 -10.91 -30.09 17.56
C GLU A 583 -9.98 -31.23 17.99
N VAL A 584 -9.08 -31.63 17.09
CA VAL A 584 -8.18 -32.77 17.30
C VAL A 584 -7.09 -32.42 18.31
N LYS A 585 -6.67 -31.15 18.38
CA LYS A 585 -5.60 -30.69 19.27
C LYS A 585 -6.06 -29.47 20.08
N PRO A 586 -6.95 -29.65 21.07
CA PRO A 586 -7.60 -28.56 21.79
C PRO A 586 -6.68 -27.71 22.69
N ASN A 587 -5.44 -28.18 22.90
CA ASN A 587 -4.40 -27.48 23.65
C ASN A 587 -3.28 -26.94 22.75
N SER A 588 -3.51 -26.82 21.43
CA SER A 588 -2.57 -26.17 20.52
C SER A 588 -2.79 -24.66 20.50
N GLU A 589 -1.68 -23.92 20.44
CA GLU A 589 -1.61 -22.49 20.20
C GLU A 589 -2.30 -22.06 18.87
N LEU A 590 -2.46 -22.98 17.91
CA LEU A 590 -3.04 -22.69 16.60
C LEU A 590 -4.56 -22.48 16.67
N CYS A 591 -5.25 -23.17 17.58
CA CYS A 591 -6.71 -23.12 17.73
C CYS A 591 -7.18 -22.12 18.79
N CYS A 592 -6.26 -21.55 19.57
CA CYS A 592 -6.55 -20.56 20.60
C CYS A 592 -6.67 -19.16 19.98
N LYS A 593 -7.91 -18.69 19.79
CA LYS A 593 -8.19 -17.42 19.13
C LYS A 593 -8.25 -16.29 20.17
N PRO A 594 -7.36 -15.27 20.10
CA PRO A 594 -7.35 -14.18 21.07
C PRO A 594 -8.53 -13.24 20.85
N LEU A 595 -9.20 -12.85 21.94
CA LEU A 595 -10.39 -11.99 21.89
C LEU A 595 -10.14 -10.62 22.50
N CYS A 596 -9.46 -10.57 23.65
CA CYS A 596 -9.12 -9.33 24.34
C CYS A 596 -7.72 -9.41 24.93
N LEU A 597 -6.95 -8.34 24.70
CA LEU A 597 -5.62 -8.14 25.25
C LEU A 597 -5.66 -6.85 26.08
N MET A 598 -5.17 -6.92 27.31
CA MET A 598 -5.05 -5.75 28.18
C MET A 598 -3.72 -5.77 28.92
N LEU A 599 -3.16 -4.59 29.16
CA LEU A 599 -2.05 -4.41 30.08
C LEU A 599 -2.64 -4.04 31.45
N ALA A 600 -2.83 -5.05 32.29
CA ALA A 600 -3.47 -4.94 33.59
C ALA A 600 -2.91 -6.02 34.53
N ASP A 601 -3.01 -5.79 35.82
CA ASP A 601 -2.79 -6.84 36.82
C ASP A 601 -4.08 -7.64 36.96
N GLU A 602 -3.99 -8.97 36.93
CA GLU A 602 -5.13 -9.84 37.24
C GLU A 602 -5.68 -9.62 38.66
N SER A 603 -4.83 -9.10 39.55
CA SER A 603 -5.18 -8.85 40.96
C SER A 603 -5.85 -7.49 41.19
N ASP A 604 -5.91 -6.64 40.16
CA ASP A 604 -6.65 -5.37 40.17
C ASP A 604 -8.07 -5.63 39.63
N HIS A 605 -9.00 -5.86 40.57
CA HIS A 605 -10.34 -6.30 40.27
C HIS A 605 -11.15 -5.22 39.56
N GLU A 606 -10.94 -3.95 39.91
CA GLU A 606 -11.62 -2.79 39.34
C GLU A 606 -11.31 -2.67 37.84
N THR A 607 -10.02 -2.69 37.48
CA THR A 607 -9.61 -2.63 36.07
C THR A 607 -10.07 -3.88 35.32
N LEU A 608 -9.89 -5.07 35.89
CA LEU A 608 -10.26 -6.33 35.24
C LEU A 608 -11.77 -6.39 34.93
N THR A 609 -12.62 -6.04 35.89
CA THR A 609 -14.08 -6.04 35.72
C THR A 609 -14.54 -4.96 34.74
N ALA A 610 -13.94 -3.77 34.78
CA ALA A 610 -14.26 -2.68 33.85
C ALA A 610 -14.01 -3.08 32.39
N ILE A 611 -12.90 -3.79 32.11
CA ILE A 611 -12.54 -4.20 30.74
C ILE A 611 -13.25 -5.48 30.28
N LEU A 612 -13.44 -6.46 31.17
CA LEU A 612 -14.06 -7.75 30.79
C LEU A 612 -15.60 -7.71 30.81
N SER A 613 -16.23 -6.85 31.59
CA SER A 613 -17.70 -6.82 31.70
C SER A 613 -18.46 -6.65 30.37
N PRO A 614 -17.99 -5.88 29.37
CA PRO A 614 -18.65 -5.83 28.06
C PRO A 614 -18.64 -7.19 27.34
N LEU A 615 -17.56 -7.96 27.45
CA LEU A 615 -17.47 -9.30 26.85
C LEU A 615 -18.44 -10.28 27.53
N ILE A 616 -18.57 -10.21 28.85
CA ILE A 616 -19.51 -11.04 29.60
C ILE A 616 -20.96 -10.66 29.28
N ALA A 617 -21.25 -9.37 29.13
CA ALA A 617 -22.58 -8.91 28.71
C ALA A 617 -22.93 -9.40 27.30
N GLU A 618 -21.98 -9.32 26.35
CA GLU A 618 -22.12 -9.87 24.99
C GLU A 618 -22.35 -11.40 25.06
N ARG A 619 -21.55 -12.13 25.84
CA ARG A 619 -21.66 -13.57 26.06
C ARG A 619 -23.04 -13.99 26.57
N GLU A 620 -23.56 -13.32 27.60
CA GLU A 620 -24.87 -13.67 28.16
C GLU A 620 -26.04 -13.33 27.24
N ALA A 621 -25.91 -12.27 26.44
CA ALA A 621 -26.90 -11.98 25.40
C ALA A 621 -26.93 -13.11 24.36
N MET A 622 -25.76 -13.64 23.97
CA MET A 622 -25.65 -14.68 22.93
C MET A 622 -26.21 -16.04 23.34
N LYS A 623 -26.15 -16.42 24.63
CA LYS A 623 -26.68 -17.72 25.09
C LYS A 623 -28.17 -17.94 24.79
N ASN A 624 -28.94 -16.85 24.73
CA ASN A 624 -30.38 -16.89 24.58
C ASN A 624 -30.85 -16.59 23.14
N SER A 625 -29.93 -16.56 22.18
CA SER A 625 -30.21 -16.21 20.79
C SER A 625 -29.57 -17.18 19.81
N GLU A 626 -30.08 -17.18 18.58
CA GLU A 626 -29.59 -17.99 17.48
C GLU A 626 -28.91 -17.10 16.44
N LEU A 627 -27.73 -17.52 15.98
CA LEU A 627 -26.97 -16.83 14.94
C LEU A 627 -27.35 -17.37 13.57
N LEU A 628 -27.68 -16.48 12.65
CA LEU A 628 -27.88 -16.76 11.23
C LEU A 628 -26.64 -16.34 10.44
N LEU A 629 -26.01 -17.30 9.76
CA LEU A 629 -24.80 -17.11 8.99
C LEU A 629 -24.88 -17.85 7.66
N GLU A 630 -24.63 -17.15 6.56
CA GLU A 630 -24.62 -17.76 5.22
C GLU A 630 -23.35 -18.58 5.04
N MET A 631 -23.45 -19.90 4.86
CA MET A 631 -22.34 -20.82 4.60
C MET A 631 -22.65 -21.74 3.42
N GLY A 632 -21.72 -21.87 2.47
CA GLY A 632 -21.90 -22.62 1.23
C GLY A 632 -23.01 -22.06 0.34
N GLY A 633 -23.32 -20.77 0.47
CA GLY A 633 -24.46 -20.11 -0.19
C GLY A 633 -25.82 -20.35 0.48
N ILE A 634 -25.85 -20.95 1.68
CA ILE A 634 -27.08 -21.30 2.40
C ILE A 634 -27.07 -20.65 3.77
N LEU A 635 -28.18 -20.02 4.17
CA LEU A 635 -28.32 -19.44 5.51
C LEU A 635 -28.49 -20.54 6.55
N ARG A 636 -27.53 -20.68 7.47
CA ARG A 636 -27.53 -21.69 8.54
C ARG A 636 -27.66 -21.06 9.93
N THR A 637 -28.20 -21.82 10.87
CA THR A 637 -28.53 -21.40 12.23
C THR A 637 -27.62 -22.04 13.27
N PHE A 638 -27.00 -21.24 14.15
CA PHE A 638 -26.08 -21.68 15.18
C PHE A 638 -26.53 -21.26 16.59
N LYS A 639 -26.33 -22.16 17.55
CA LYS A 639 -26.48 -21.94 19.00
C LYS A 639 -25.13 -22.13 19.65
N PHE A 640 -24.87 -21.39 20.72
CA PHE A 640 -23.57 -21.41 21.41
C PHE A 640 -23.70 -21.89 22.85
N ILE A 641 -22.77 -22.75 23.24
CA ILE A 641 -22.56 -23.16 24.63
C ILE A 641 -21.16 -22.70 25.03
N PHE A 642 -21.09 -21.74 25.93
CA PHE A 642 -19.82 -21.22 26.44
C PHE A 642 -19.40 -22.00 27.68
N ARG A 643 -18.17 -22.52 27.68
CA ARG A 643 -17.60 -23.29 28.77
C ARG A 643 -16.30 -22.63 29.23
N GLY A 644 -16.41 -21.87 30.32
CA GLY A 644 -15.27 -21.23 30.94
C GLY A 644 -14.46 -22.21 31.81
N THR A 645 -13.52 -22.93 31.19
CA THR A 645 -12.68 -23.95 31.88
C THR A 645 -11.19 -23.61 31.88
N GLY A 646 -10.74 -22.74 30.98
CA GLY A 646 -9.32 -22.39 30.84
C GLY A 646 -8.85 -21.29 31.80
N TYR A 647 -9.20 -21.43 33.08
CA TYR A 647 -8.85 -20.49 34.15
C TYR A 647 -8.05 -21.24 35.22
N ASP A 648 -7.01 -20.63 35.75
CA ASP A 648 -6.29 -21.20 36.89
C ASP A 648 -7.09 -21.03 38.19
N GLU A 649 -6.73 -21.77 39.25
CA GLU A 649 -7.49 -21.69 40.51
C GLU A 649 -7.48 -20.29 41.13
N LYS A 650 -6.41 -19.50 40.93
CA LYS A 650 -6.32 -18.15 41.48
C LYS A 650 -7.40 -17.26 40.85
N LEU A 651 -7.46 -17.23 39.52
CA LEU A 651 -8.41 -16.42 38.79
C LEU A 651 -9.85 -16.90 39.00
N VAL A 652 -10.10 -18.23 39.02
CA VAL A 652 -11.44 -18.76 39.33
C VAL A 652 -11.94 -18.26 40.68
N ARG A 653 -11.09 -18.28 41.72
CA ARG A 653 -11.48 -17.80 43.05
C ARG A 653 -11.81 -16.32 43.04
N GLU A 654 -11.02 -15.52 42.34
CA GLU A 654 -11.20 -14.07 42.25
C GLU A 654 -12.47 -13.68 41.47
N VAL A 655 -12.76 -14.33 40.34
CA VAL A 655 -13.94 -13.99 39.50
C VAL A 655 -15.26 -14.56 40.01
N GLU A 656 -15.21 -15.66 40.78
CA GLU A 656 -16.38 -16.27 41.45
C GLU A 656 -16.55 -15.79 42.90
N GLY A 657 -15.79 -14.78 43.34
CA GLY A 657 -15.97 -14.15 44.65
C GLY A 657 -15.65 -15.05 45.86
N LEU A 658 -14.81 -16.06 45.65
CA LEU A 658 -14.30 -16.96 46.68
C LEU A 658 -13.06 -16.37 47.34
N GLU A 659 -12.84 -16.72 48.60
CA GLU A 659 -11.57 -16.41 49.26
C GLU A 659 -10.36 -17.03 48.52
N ALA A 660 -9.20 -16.38 48.65
CA ALA A 660 -7.96 -16.81 48.00
C ALA A 660 -7.53 -18.24 48.39
N SER A 661 -6.58 -18.81 47.63
CA SER A 661 -6.19 -20.24 47.71
C SER A 661 -5.73 -20.75 49.09
N GLY A 662 -5.34 -19.84 50.00
CA GLY A 662 -4.99 -20.15 51.39
C GLY A 662 -6.16 -20.31 52.36
N SER A 663 -7.40 -20.00 51.93
CA SER A 663 -8.62 -20.07 52.73
C SER A 663 -8.85 -21.44 53.36
N THR A 664 -9.53 -21.49 54.50
CA THR A 664 -10.07 -22.71 55.12
C THR A 664 -10.95 -23.52 54.15
N TYR A 665 -11.67 -22.87 53.23
CA TYR A 665 -12.46 -23.52 52.18
C TYR A 665 -11.57 -23.82 50.97
N ILE A 666 -11.21 -25.08 50.82
CA ILE A 666 -10.10 -25.48 49.94
C ILE A 666 -10.51 -25.73 48.50
N CYS A 667 -11.78 -26.04 48.28
CA CYS A 667 -12.28 -26.43 46.97
C CYS A 667 -13.01 -25.27 46.32
N THR A 668 -12.95 -25.21 44.99
CA THR A 668 -13.80 -24.33 44.17
C THR A 668 -15.08 -25.03 43.73
N LEU A 669 -15.20 -26.33 43.98
CA LEU A 669 -16.28 -27.21 43.51
C LEU A 669 -17.24 -27.63 44.62
N CYS A 670 -16.73 -27.78 45.85
CA CYS A 670 -17.50 -28.21 47.02
C CYS A 670 -17.23 -27.30 48.22
N ASP A 671 -17.97 -27.53 49.31
CA ASP A 671 -17.92 -26.70 50.53
C ASP A 671 -17.00 -27.22 51.63
N ALA A 672 -16.20 -28.25 51.32
CA ALA A 672 -15.33 -28.90 52.29
C ALA A 672 -14.27 -27.94 52.85
N THR A 673 -14.10 -27.99 54.18
CA THR A 673 -13.01 -27.29 54.86
C THR A 673 -11.69 -28.07 54.75
N ARG A 674 -10.55 -27.41 54.98
CA ARG A 674 -9.22 -28.07 54.90
C ARG A 674 -9.08 -29.25 55.85
N VAL A 675 -9.65 -29.14 57.06
CA VAL A 675 -9.59 -30.18 58.07
C VAL A 675 -10.52 -31.34 57.71
N GLU A 676 -11.74 -31.04 57.27
CA GLU A 676 -12.71 -32.04 56.82
C GLU A 676 -12.19 -32.83 55.61
N ALA A 677 -11.70 -32.13 54.59
CA ALA A 677 -11.12 -32.74 53.41
C ALA A 677 -9.86 -33.56 53.74
N SER A 678 -9.10 -33.23 54.78
CA SER A 678 -7.96 -34.07 55.21
C SER A 678 -8.38 -35.38 55.87
N LYS A 679 -9.59 -35.45 56.45
CA LYS A 679 -10.13 -36.65 57.10
C LYS A 679 -10.84 -37.57 56.11
N ASN A 680 -11.73 -37.00 55.28
CA ASN A 680 -12.57 -37.77 54.36
C ASN A 680 -11.88 -38.01 53.00
N VAL A 681 -11.08 -37.03 52.53
CA VAL A 681 -10.28 -37.01 51.30
C VAL A 681 -11.07 -37.22 49.99
N VAL A 682 -11.74 -38.37 49.84
CA VAL A 682 -12.30 -38.87 48.57
C VAL A 682 -13.80 -38.60 48.45
N PHE A 683 -14.59 -38.80 49.50
CA PHE A 683 -16.06 -38.76 49.38
C PHE A 683 -16.62 -37.34 49.45
N HIS A 684 -16.61 -36.63 48.31
CA HIS A 684 -17.23 -35.32 48.15
C HIS A 684 -17.95 -35.24 46.81
N SER A 685 -18.99 -34.42 46.70
CA SER A 685 -19.70 -34.12 45.47
C SER A 685 -19.51 -32.67 45.07
N ILE A 686 -19.72 -32.35 43.80
CA ILE A 686 -19.74 -30.95 43.33
C ILE A 686 -21.04 -30.29 43.80
N THR A 687 -20.93 -29.21 44.57
CA THR A 687 -22.08 -28.44 45.06
C THR A 687 -22.14 -27.05 44.47
N ARG A 688 -20.99 -26.39 44.30
CA ARG A 688 -20.92 -24.98 43.90
C ARG A 688 -21.31 -24.77 42.45
N SER A 689 -22.05 -23.70 42.23
CA SER A 689 -22.39 -23.17 40.91
C SER A 689 -22.38 -21.64 40.93
N HIS A 690 -22.28 -21.02 39.75
CA HIS A 690 -22.30 -19.57 39.62
C HIS A 690 -23.58 -18.94 40.18
N ALA A 691 -24.74 -19.55 39.90
CA ALA A 691 -26.04 -19.10 40.41
C ALA A 691 -26.09 -19.17 41.94
N GLU A 692 -25.60 -20.26 42.53
CA GLU A 692 -25.54 -20.41 43.98
C GLU A 692 -24.57 -19.40 44.62
N ASN A 693 -23.42 -19.12 44.01
CA ASN A 693 -22.48 -18.13 44.53
C ASN A 693 -23.08 -16.72 44.54
N LEU A 694 -23.89 -16.36 43.52
CA LEU A 694 -24.63 -15.09 43.51
C LEU A 694 -25.62 -15.00 44.68
N GLU A 695 -26.38 -16.06 44.94
CA GLU A 695 -27.30 -16.13 46.08
C GLU A 695 -26.57 -16.06 47.42
N ARG A 696 -25.46 -16.79 47.58
CA ARG A 696 -24.61 -16.77 48.78
C ARG A 696 -24.04 -15.37 49.03
N TYR A 697 -23.63 -14.66 47.99
CA TYR A 697 -23.18 -13.27 48.12
C TYR A 697 -24.31 -12.35 48.58
N GLU A 698 -25.53 -12.51 48.07
CA GLU A 698 -26.67 -11.71 48.50
C GLU A 698 -27.02 -11.97 49.98
N ILE A 699 -26.88 -13.20 50.46
CA ILE A 699 -26.99 -13.54 51.89
C ILE A 699 -25.86 -12.89 52.70
N TRP A 700 -24.62 -12.94 52.23
CA TRP A 700 -23.47 -12.29 52.86
C TRP A 700 -23.69 -10.78 53.02
N ARG A 701 -24.12 -10.12 51.94
CA ARG A 701 -24.33 -8.67 51.90
C ARG A 701 -25.52 -8.22 52.74
N SER A 702 -26.64 -8.94 52.69
CA SER A 702 -27.88 -8.55 53.39
C SER A 702 -27.90 -8.98 54.85
N ASN A 703 -27.14 -10.02 55.23
CA ASN A 703 -27.11 -10.64 56.55
C ASN A 703 -28.51 -10.77 57.19
N PRO A 704 -29.43 -11.54 56.57
CA PRO A 704 -30.82 -11.60 57.00
C PRO A 704 -30.99 -12.27 58.38
N TYR A 705 -29.99 -13.01 58.84
CA TYR A 705 -30.00 -13.74 60.10
C TYR A 705 -29.30 -12.99 61.25
N HIS A 706 -28.78 -11.78 60.99
CA HIS A 706 -28.02 -10.97 61.96
C HIS A 706 -26.90 -11.76 62.66
N GLU A 707 -26.22 -12.61 61.90
CA GLU A 707 -25.13 -13.43 62.42
C GLU A 707 -23.84 -12.62 62.58
N SER A 708 -22.97 -13.08 63.48
CA SER A 708 -21.59 -12.57 63.56
C SER A 708 -20.82 -12.95 62.29
N VAL A 709 -19.73 -12.22 62.00
CA VAL A 709 -18.93 -12.42 60.78
C VAL A 709 -18.47 -13.86 60.58
N ASP A 710 -18.03 -14.54 61.65
CA ASP A 710 -17.55 -15.93 61.54
C ASP A 710 -18.67 -16.92 61.23
N LYS A 711 -19.85 -16.73 61.84
CA LYS A 711 -21.02 -17.57 61.59
C LYS A 711 -21.59 -17.32 60.19
N LEU A 712 -21.64 -16.06 59.76
CA LEU A 712 -22.08 -15.68 58.43
C LEU A 712 -21.12 -16.23 57.37
N ARG A 713 -19.80 -16.12 57.59
CA ARG A 713 -18.75 -16.68 56.72
C ARG A 713 -18.91 -18.19 56.58
N ASP A 714 -19.23 -18.90 57.67
CA ASP A 714 -19.51 -20.33 57.60
C ASP A 714 -20.81 -20.66 56.91
N ARG A 715 -21.86 -19.86 57.07
CA ARG A 715 -23.13 -20.03 56.34
C ARG A 715 -22.94 -19.93 54.83
N VAL A 716 -22.19 -18.92 54.36
CA VAL A 716 -21.95 -18.68 52.93
C VAL A 716 -20.73 -19.44 52.38
N LYS A 717 -20.08 -20.26 53.21
CA LYS A 717 -18.95 -21.14 52.86
C LYS A 717 -17.80 -20.40 52.17
N GLY A 718 -17.52 -19.17 52.63
CA GLY A 718 -16.40 -18.35 52.14
C GLY A 718 -16.66 -17.56 50.85
N VAL A 719 -17.91 -17.38 50.44
CA VAL A 719 -18.28 -16.42 49.38
C VAL A 719 -18.44 -15.04 50.00
N SER A 720 -17.52 -14.12 49.73
CA SER A 720 -17.50 -12.78 50.33
C SER A 720 -17.51 -11.63 49.33
N ALA A 721 -17.35 -11.92 48.04
CA ALA A 721 -17.41 -10.96 46.95
C ALA A 721 -18.42 -11.42 45.90
N LYS A 722 -18.89 -10.49 45.05
CA LYS A 722 -19.90 -10.78 44.05
C LYS A 722 -19.26 -11.45 42.82
N PRO A 723 -19.69 -12.65 42.42
CA PRO A 723 -19.27 -13.25 41.16
C PRO A 723 -19.65 -12.36 39.96
N PHE A 724 -18.80 -12.30 38.94
CA PHE A 724 -19.12 -11.56 37.71
C PHE A 724 -18.86 -12.33 36.40
N ILE A 725 -18.03 -13.37 36.42
CA ILE A 725 -17.84 -14.29 35.29
C ILE A 725 -18.38 -15.65 35.70
N GLU A 726 -19.27 -16.22 34.90
CA GLU A 726 -19.72 -17.60 35.08
C GLU A 726 -18.65 -18.57 34.60
N THR A 727 -18.08 -19.33 35.53
CA THR A 727 -17.12 -20.40 35.25
C THR A 727 -17.78 -21.78 35.37
N VAL A 728 -17.25 -22.75 34.63
CA VAL A 728 -17.71 -24.14 34.75
C VAL A 728 -16.96 -24.79 35.91
N PRO A 729 -17.64 -25.45 36.86
CA PRO A 729 -16.98 -26.13 37.98
C PRO A 729 -16.19 -27.35 37.47
N SER A 730 -14.94 -27.13 37.10
CA SER A 730 -14.00 -28.12 36.55
C SER A 730 -12.59 -27.95 37.15
N ILE A 731 -11.61 -28.69 36.62
CA ILE A 731 -10.22 -28.68 37.08
C ILE A 731 -9.31 -28.32 35.89
N ASP A 732 -8.42 -27.35 36.09
CA ASP A 732 -7.35 -27.12 35.12
C ASP A 732 -6.26 -28.20 35.25
N ALA A 733 -6.11 -29.01 34.20
CA ALA A 733 -5.18 -30.13 34.18
C ALA A 733 -3.71 -29.71 34.26
N LEU A 734 -3.35 -28.53 33.71
CA LEU A 734 -1.96 -28.05 33.70
C LEU A 734 -1.51 -27.65 35.10
N HIS A 735 -2.26 -26.78 35.77
CA HIS A 735 -1.93 -26.36 37.13
C HIS A 735 -2.14 -27.48 38.15
N CYS A 736 -3.06 -28.42 37.89
CA CYS A 736 -3.16 -29.66 38.66
C CYS A 736 -1.86 -30.47 38.62
N ASP A 737 -1.29 -30.68 37.42
CA ASP A 737 -0.02 -31.37 37.25
C ASP A 737 1.14 -30.66 37.97
N ILE A 738 1.24 -29.34 37.82
CA ILE A 738 2.30 -28.53 38.45
C ILE A 738 2.15 -28.56 39.98
N GLY A 739 0.92 -28.38 40.49
CA GLY A 739 0.61 -28.39 41.91
C GLY A 739 0.90 -29.74 42.57
N ASN A 740 0.46 -30.83 41.95
CA ASN A 740 0.70 -32.18 42.43
C ASN A 740 2.20 -32.51 42.41
N ALA A 741 2.90 -32.22 41.30
CA ALA A 741 4.34 -32.43 41.25
C ALA A 741 5.09 -31.62 42.31
N ALA A 742 4.63 -30.40 42.64
CA ALA A 742 5.29 -29.56 43.64
C ALA A 742 5.14 -30.17 45.03
N GLU A 743 4.01 -30.81 45.27
CA GLU A 743 3.74 -31.53 46.51
C GLU A 743 4.57 -32.82 46.61
N PHE A 744 4.70 -33.59 45.52
CA PHE A 744 5.60 -34.75 45.47
C PHE A 744 7.07 -34.35 45.66
N TYR A 745 7.52 -33.24 45.06
CA TYR A 745 8.87 -32.72 45.28
C TYR A 745 9.10 -32.38 46.77
N ARG A 746 8.10 -31.79 47.45
CA ARG A 746 8.16 -31.56 48.90
C ARG A 746 8.17 -32.86 49.70
N ILE A 747 7.41 -33.87 49.30
CA ILE A 747 7.46 -35.21 49.92
C ILE A 747 8.88 -35.78 49.80
N PHE A 748 9.49 -35.76 48.62
CA PHE A 748 10.87 -36.25 48.43
C PHE A 748 11.87 -35.54 49.34
N GLN A 749 11.77 -34.21 49.47
CA GLN A 749 12.61 -33.45 50.40
C GLN A 749 12.41 -33.88 51.86
N MET A 750 11.17 -34.12 52.28
CA MET A 750 10.85 -34.51 53.66
C MET A 750 11.25 -35.94 53.99
N GLU A 751 11.13 -36.86 53.02
CA GLU A 751 11.53 -38.26 53.19
C GLU A 751 13.06 -38.40 53.26
N ILE A 752 13.81 -37.66 52.45
CA ILE A 752 15.29 -37.60 52.56
C ILE A 752 15.71 -37.07 53.94
N CYS A 753 14.95 -36.13 54.49
CA CYS A 753 15.23 -35.53 55.79
C CYS A 753 14.72 -36.39 56.97
N GLU A 754 14.03 -37.50 56.73
CA GLU A 754 13.39 -38.34 57.75
C GLU A 754 12.55 -37.53 58.77
N VAL A 755 11.77 -36.56 58.29
CA VAL A 755 10.97 -35.64 59.15
C VAL A 755 10.02 -36.39 60.10
N TYR A 756 9.61 -37.60 59.73
CA TYR A 756 8.78 -38.47 60.57
C TYR A 756 9.51 -38.97 61.84
N LYS A 757 10.86 -38.95 61.88
CA LYS A 757 11.66 -39.24 63.08
C LYS A 757 11.96 -37.95 63.86
N ASN A 758 12.34 -36.90 63.15
CA ASN A 758 12.72 -35.61 63.72
C ASN A 758 11.79 -34.51 63.18
N PRO A 759 10.73 -34.12 63.91
CA PRO A 759 9.80 -33.10 63.43
C PRO A 759 10.42 -31.68 63.41
N ASP A 760 11.33 -31.39 64.35
CA ASP A 760 11.93 -30.06 64.55
C ASP A 760 13.23 -29.82 63.76
N VAL A 761 13.19 -30.09 62.45
CA VAL A 761 14.33 -29.86 61.55
C VAL A 761 14.56 -28.36 61.31
N SER A 762 15.82 -27.92 61.42
CA SER A 762 16.20 -26.52 61.17
C SER A 762 16.02 -26.11 59.71
N LYS A 763 15.88 -24.80 59.45
CA LYS A 763 15.77 -24.27 58.07
C LYS A 763 17.02 -24.55 57.23
N GLU A 764 18.19 -24.61 57.86
CA GLU A 764 19.48 -24.85 57.21
C GLU A 764 19.61 -26.30 56.75
N GLU A 765 19.16 -27.25 57.57
CA GLU A 765 19.13 -28.67 57.21
C GLU A 765 18.18 -28.92 56.05
N ARG A 766 16.98 -28.32 56.06
CA ARG A 766 16.05 -28.40 54.92
C ARG A 766 16.66 -27.89 53.61
N LYS A 767 17.39 -26.77 53.66
CA LYS A 767 18.12 -26.24 52.50
C LYS A 767 19.23 -27.19 52.04
N ARG A 768 19.98 -27.79 52.98
CA ARG A 768 21.04 -28.76 52.65
C ARG A 768 20.48 -29.98 51.92
N TRP A 769 19.34 -30.51 52.37
CA TRP A 769 18.69 -31.65 51.73
C TRP A 769 18.03 -31.31 50.41
N GLN A 770 17.45 -30.11 50.27
CA GLN A 770 17.00 -29.60 48.99
C GLN A 770 18.15 -29.58 47.97
N LEU A 771 19.31 -29.03 48.34
CA LEU A 771 20.49 -29.01 47.48
C LEU A 771 20.99 -30.43 47.14
N ALA A 772 20.91 -31.38 48.08
CA ALA A 772 21.28 -32.77 47.85
C ALA A 772 20.34 -33.45 46.83
N LEU A 773 19.03 -33.29 46.99
CA LEU A 773 18.01 -33.77 46.05
C LEU A 773 18.23 -33.17 44.67
N ASP A 774 18.40 -31.86 44.59
CA ASP A 774 18.63 -31.12 43.35
C ASP A 774 19.89 -31.58 42.61
N LYS A 775 20.99 -31.81 43.35
CA LYS A 775 22.23 -32.36 42.79
C LYS A 775 22.03 -33.78 42.27
N HIS A 776 21.25 -34.60 42.97
CA HIS A 776 21.00 -35.97 42.60
C HIS A 776 20.07 -36.08 41.38
N LEU A 777 18.97 -35.32 41.35
CA LEU A 777 18.06 -35.22 40.20
C LEU A 777 18.78 -34.70 38.95
N ARG A 778 19.72 -33.77 39.11
CA ARG A 778 20.58 -33.34 38.00
C ARG A 778 21.47 -34.47 37.48
N LYS A 779 22.06 -35.26 38.38
CA LYS A 779 22.98 -36.36 38.04
C LYS A 779 22.27 -37.54 37.36
N LYS A 780 21.10 -37.94 37.87
CA LYS A 780 20.37 -39.14 37.42
C LYS A 780 19.32 -38.84 36.36
N MET A 781 18.52 -37.79 36.56
CA MET A 781 17.36 -37.47 35.71
C MET A 781 17.63 -36.33 34.73
N ASN A 782 18.84 -35.77 34.72
CA ASN A 782 19.19 -34.56 33.94
C ASN A 782 18.25 -33.37 34.20
N LEU A 783 17.71 -33.29 35.42
CA LEU A 783 16.80 -32.21 35.83
C LEU A 783 17.59 -31.07 36.48
N LYS A 784 17.54 -29.89 35.86
CA LYS A 784 18.10 -28.67 36.45
C LYS A 784 17.12 -28.09 37.46
N PRO A 785 17.54 -27.73 38.68
CA PRO A 785 16.69 -27.06 39.66
C PRO A 785 16.15 -25.74 39.11
N MET A 786 14.91 -25.42 39.47
CA MET A 786 14.20 -24.21 39.07
C MET A 786 13.51 -23.59 40.27
N MET A 787 13.36 -22.26 40.29
CA MET A 787 12.66 -21.58 41.39
C MET A 787 11.15 -21.82 41.35
N ARG A 788 10.54 -21.69 40.17
CA ARG A 788 9.13 -22.02 39.92
C ARG A 788 9.08 -23.23 39.00
N MET A 789 8.30 -24.23 39.40
CA MET A 789 8.20 -25.45 38.62
C MET A 789 7.36 -25.25 37.36
N SER A 790 7.87 -25.72 36.22
CA SER A 790 7.15 -25.72 34.95
C SER A 790 6.46 -27.07 34.70
N GLY A 791 5.48 -27.09 33.80
CA GLY A 791 4.83 -28.33 33.36
C GLY A 791 5.81 -29.37 32.80
N ASN A 792 6.84 -28.94 32.06
CA ASN A 792 7.86 -29.84 31.54
C ASN A 792 8.67 -30.53 32.65
N PHE A 793 9.00 -29.80 33.71
CA PHE A 793 9.68 -30.37 34.86
C PHE A 793 8.76 -31.32 35.62
N ALA A 794 7.48 -30.93 35.82
CA ALA A 794 6.48 -31.79 36.45
C ALA A 794 6.33 -33.13 35.69
N ARG A 795 6.23 -33.11 34.35
CA ARG A 795 6.12 -34.33 33.53
C ARG A 795 7.31 -35.27 33.69
N LYS A 796 8.53 -34.74 33.81
CA LYS A 796 9.74 -35.56 34.02
C LYS A 796 9.86 -36.07 35.45
N LEU A 797 9.54 -35.23 36.43
CA LEU A 797 9.61 -35.56 37.86
C LEU A 797 8.59 -36.65 38.23
N MET A 798 7.40 -36.63 37.63
CA MET A 798 6.36 -37.64 37.86
C MET A 798 6.62 -38.89 37.02
N SER A 799 7.66 -39.65 37.38
CA SER A 799 8.06 -40.90 36.72
C SER A 799 8.57 -41.93 37.73
N LYS A 800 8.47 -43.23 37.39
CA LYS A 800 8.99 -44.32 38.23
C LYS A 800 10.50 -44.20 38.44
N GLU A 801 11.24 -43.89 37.37
CA GLU A 801 12.69 -43.67 37.38
C GLU A 801 13.10 -42.56 38.37
N THR A 802 12.32 -41.48 38.47
CA THR A 802 12.61 -40.41 39.43
C THR A 802 12.50 -40.91 40.86
N VAL A 803 11.47 -41.69 41.18
CA VAL A 803 11.29 -42.23 42.53
C VAL A 803 12.39 -43.23 42.86
N GLU A 804 12.79 -44.07 41.91
CA GLU A 804 13.94 -44.98 42.09
C GLU A 804 15.23 -44.21 42.40
N ALA A 805 15.51 -43.13 41.67
CA ALA A 805 16.66 -42.26 41.95
C ALA A 805 16.54 -41.59 43.33
N VAL A 806 15.36 -41.13 43.73
CA VAL A 806 15.15 -40.52 45.05
C VAL A 806 15.30 -41.54 46.17
N CYS A 807 14.87 -42.79 45.97
CA CYS A 807 15.04 -43.87 46.93
C CYS A 807 16.51 -44.15 47.26
N GLU A 808 17.46 -43.92 46.33
CA GLU A 808 18.90 -44.03 46.61
C GLU A 808 19.39 -43.09 47.74
N LEU A 809 18.64 -42.01 48.02
CA LEU A 809 18.96 -41.04 49.07
C LEU A 809 18.26 -41.33 50.39
N ILE A 810 17.27 -42.24 50.41
CA ILE A 810 16.45 -42.55 51.60
C ILE A 810 17.01 -43.82 52.24
N LYS A 811 17.16 -43.84 53.57
CA LYS A 811 17.77 -44.98 54.27
C LYS A 811 16.79 -46.12 54.59
N CYS A 812 15.51 -45.82 54.70
CA CYS A 812 14.49 -46.78 55.16
C CYS A 812 13.81 -47.48 53.98
N GLU A 813 13.97 -48.80 53.87
CA GLU A 813 13.38 -49.64 52.80
C GLU A 813 11.84 -49.59 52.80
N GLU A 814 11.19 -49.63 53.97
CA GLU A 814 9.72 -49.51 54.05
C GLU A 814 9.20 -48.19 53.45
N ARG A 815 10.00 -47.11 53.53
CA ARG A 815 9.66 -45.81 52.93
C ARG A 815 9.86 -45.82 51.43
N HIS A 816 10.78 -46.64 50.90
CA HIS A 816 10.93 -46.83 49.46
C HIS A 816 9.68 -47.46 48.88
N GLU A 817 9.18 -48.53 49.50
CA GLU A 817 7.95 -49.20 49.06
C GLU A 817 6.76 -48.25 49.08
N ALA A 818 6.59 -47.48 50.17
CA ALA A 818 5.50 -46.50 50.28
C ALA A 818 5.57 -45.40 49.19
N LEU A 819 6.77 -44.88 48.87
CA LEU A 819 6.94 -43.88 47.82
C LEU A 819 6.74 -44.44 46.42
N LYS A 820 7.23 -45.67 46.17
CA LYS A 820 7.04 -46.36 44.89
C LYS A 820 5.56 -46.68 44.66
N GLU A 821 4.84 -47.17 45.66
CA GLU A 821 3.41 -47.41 45.60
C GLU A 821 2.63 -46.10 45.37
N LEU A 822 2.96 -45.03 46.10
CA LEU A 822 2.31 -43.73 45.95
C LEU A 822 2.47 -43.17 44.52
N MET A 823 3.67 -43.26 43.95
CA MET A 823 3.91 -42.83 42.57
C MET A 823 3.24 -43.75 41.55
N ASP A 824 3.23 -45.06 41.77
CA ASP A 824 2.54 -46.01 40.87
C ASP A 824 1.04 -45.71 40.80
N LEU A 825 0.39 -45.45 41.94
CA LEU A 825 -1.01 -45.01 41.98
C LEU A 825 -1.22 -43.68 41.28
N TYR A 826 -0.35 -42.69 41.52
CA TYR A 826 -0.44 -41.40 40.83
C TYR A 826 -0.35 -41.57 39.31
N LEU A 827 0.57 -42.42 38.82
CA LEU A 827 0.74 -42.69 37.40
C LEU A 827 -0.43 -43.48 36.78
N LYS A 828 -1.14 -44.29 37.55
CA LYS A 828 -2.39 -44.95 37.13
C LYS A 828 -3.55 -43.97 37.03
N MET A 829 -3.62 -43.00 37.93
CA MET A 829 -4.71 -42.03 37.95
C MET A 829 -4.49 -40.89 36.96
N LYS A 830 -3.25 -40.42 36.77
CA LYS A 830 -2.91 -39.25 35.95
C LYS A 830 -3.45 -39.25 34.52
N PRO A 831 -3.40 -40.36 33.76
CA PRO A 831 -3.93 -40.38 32.39
C PRO A 831 -5.40 -40.01 32.30
N VAL A 832 -6.18 -40.29 33.35
CA VAL A 832 -7.63 -40.10 33.35
C VAL A 832 -8.03 -38.61 33.27
N TRP A 833 -7.34 -37.72 33.97
CA TRP A 833 -7.60 -36.26 33.86
C TRP A 833 -6.74 -35.56 32.80
N ARG A 834 -5.70 -36.20 32.25
CA ARG A 834 -4.83 -35.60 31.21
C ARG A 834 -5.18 -35.97 29.78
N SER A 835 -5.77 -37.14 29.56
CA SER A 835 -6.23 -37.59 28.26
C SER A 835 -7.28 -36.64 27.67
N SER A 836 -7.32 -36.56 26.33
CA SER A 836 -8.34 -35.78 25.63
C SER A 836 -9.68 -36.51 25.62
N CYS A 837 -9.68 -37.85 25.61
CA CYS A 837 -10.88 -38.68 25.73
C CYS A 837 -10.59 -39.95 26.57
N PRO A 838 -10.63 -39.87 27.91
CA PRO A 838 -10.25 -40.98 28.79
C PRO A 838 -11.11 -42.24 28.60
N ALA A 839 -12.39 -42.07 28.24
CA ALA A 839 -13.30 -43.19 27.96
C ALA A 839 -12.86 -44.06 26.77
N LYS A 840 -12.08 -43.51 25.82
CA LYS A 840 -11.55 -44.26 24.66
C LYS A 840 -10.08 -44.62 24.83
N GLU A 841 -9.28 -43.72 25.39
CA GLU A 841 -7.83 -43.87 25.49
C GLU A 841 -7.40 -44.75 26.69
N CYS A 842 -8.11 -44.67 27.81
CA CYS A 842 -7.75 -45.37 29.05
C CYS A 842 -8.97 -45.82 29.90
N PRO A 843 -9.91 -46.58 29.33
CA PRO A 843 -11.18 -46.96 29.99
C PRO A 843 -10.98 -47.77 31.28
N GLU A 844 -9.99 -48.66 31.31
CA GLU A 844 -9.69 -49.48 32.49
C GLU A 844 -9.25 -48.61 33.69
N LEU A 845 -8.38 -47.62 33.43
CA LEU A 845 -7.90 -46.70 34.46
C LEU A 845 -9.02 -45.77 34.95
N LEU A 846 -9.93 -45.35 34.06
CA LEU A 846 -11.12 -44.59 34.43
C LEU A 846 -12.03 -45.39 35.36
N CYS A 847 -12.32 -46.66 35.02
CA CYS A 847 -13.16 -47.53 35.85
C CYS A 847 -12.54 -47.81 37.22
N GLN A 848 -11.21 -47.93 37.30
CA GLN A 848 -10.48 -48.18 38.55
C GLN A 848 -10.14 -46.91 39.33
N TYR A 849 -10.48 -45.72 38.83
CA TYR A 849 -10.04 -44.45 39.41
C TYR A 849 -10.46 -44.30 40.88
N SER A 850 -11.72 -44.61 41.19
CA SER A 850 -12.25 -44.49 42.55
C SER A 850 -11.49 -45.39 43.53
N TYR A 851 -11.21 -46.64 43.17
CA TYR A 851 -10.41 -47.54 43.99
C TYR A 851 -8.97 -47.02 44.18
N ASN A 852 -8.33 -46.59 43.09
CA ASN A 852 -6.96 -46.06 43.15
C ASN A 852 -6.89 -44.78 44.01
N SER A 853 -7.90 -43.91 43.93
CA SER A 853 -7.99 -42.69 44.74
C SER A 853 -8.16 -42.97 46.23
N GLN A 854 -8.97 -43.97 46.60
CA GLN A 854 -9.12 -44.44 47.98
C GLN A 854 -7.81 -45.00 48.51
N ARG A 855 -7.15 -45.88 47.74
CA ARG A 855 -5.85 -46.44 48.13
C ARG A 855 -4.77 -45.36 48.28
N PHE A 856 -4.77 -44.37 47.40
CA PHE A 856 -3.86 -43.22 47.49
C PHE A 856 -4.11 -42.41 48.77
N ALA A 857 -5.37 -42.12 49.09
CA ALA A 857 -5.76 -41.42 50.31
C ALA A 857 -5.38 -42.19 51.59
N GLU A 858 -5.58 -43.51 51.59
CA GLU A 858 -5.16 -44.39 52.70
C GLU A 858 -3.65 -44.31 52.93
N LEU A 859 -2.83 -44.37 51.87
CA LEU A 859 -1.38 -44.23 52.01
C LEU A 859 -0.97 -42.86 52.56
N LEU A 860 -1.63 -41.78 52.11
CA LEU A 860 -1.37 -40.45 52.65
C LEU A 860 -1.71 -40.36 54.15
N SER A 861 -2.85 -40.90 54.56
CA SER A 861 -3.33 -40.86 55.95
C SER A 861 -2.54 -41.77 56.90
N THR A 862 -1.93 -42.84 56.38
CA THR A 862 -1.17 -43.82 57.18
C THR A 862 0.34 -43.55 57.16
N LYS A 863 0.99 -43.73 56.00
CA LYS A 863 2.45 -43.62 55.85
C LYS A 863 2.91 -42.16 55.91
N PHE A 864 2.14 -41.23 55.37
CA PHE A 864 2.49 -39.80 55.32
C PHE A 864 1.68 -38.94 56.31
N LYS A 865 1.16 -39.57 57.38
CA LYS A 865 0.35 -38.91 58.42
C LYS A 865 0.98 -37.64 58.98
N TYR A 866 2.29 -37.67 59.23
CA TYR A 866 3.09 -36.54 59.75
C TYR A 866 2.95 -35.25 58.91
N ARG A 867 2.58 -35.37 57.63
CA ARG A 867 2.37 -34.24 56.73
C ARG A 867 0.89 -33.95 56.48
N TYR A 868 0.03 -34.96 56.34
CA TYR A 868 -1.35 -34.77 55.89
C TYR A 868 -2.42 -34.82 56.99
N GLU A 869 -2.03 -35.04 58.24
CA GLU A 869 -2.97 -34.92 59.36
C GLU A 869 -3.42 -33.46 59.54
N GLY A 870 -4.71 -33.20 59.32
CA GLY A 870 -5.32 -31.87 59.46
C GLY A 870 -5.08 -30.90 58.30
N LYS A 871 -4.34 -31.30 57.24
CA LYS A 871 -4.09 -30.47 56.06
C LYS A 871 -3.93 -31.27 54.78
N ILE A 872 -4.47 -30.75 53.70
CA ILE A 872 -4.30 -31.27 52.34
C ILE A 872 -4.19 -30.10 51.36
N THR A 873 -3.51 -30.31 50.23
CA THR A 873 -3.41 -29.31 49.16
C THR A 873 -4.72 -29.26 48.36
N ASN A 874 -5.04 -28.09 47.79
CA ASN A 874 -6.27 -27.90 47.02
C ASN A 874 -6.33 -28.85 45.82
N TYR A 875 -5.21 -29.03 45.10
CA TYR A 875 -5.15 -29.93 43.94
C TYR A 875 -5.21 -31.42 44.31
N PHE A 876 -4.62 -31.88 45.42
CA PHE A 876 -4.82 -33.27 45.86
C PHE A 876 -6.30 -33.53 46.19
N HIS A 877 -6.94 -32.61 46.90
CA HIS A 877 -8.37 -32.75 47.16
C HIS A 877 -9.20 -32.81 45.87
N LYS A 878 -8.99 -31.88 44.93
CA LYS A 878 -9.68 -31.88 43.63
C LYS A 878 -9.45 -33.16 42.83
N THR A 879 -8.20 -33.61 42.78
CA THR A 879 -7.81 -34.83 42.03
C THR A 879 -8.46 -36.07 42.63
N LEU A 880 -8.42 -36.22 43.95
CA LEU A 880 -8.90 -37.42 44.62
C LEU A 880 -10.43 -37.47 44.76
N ALA A 881 -11.10 -36.31 44.85
CA ALA A 881 -12.53 -36.27 45.14
C ALA A 881 -13.43 -36.10 43.89
N HIS A 882 -13.05 -35.28 42.93
CA HIS A 882 -14.00 -34.77 41.92
C HIS A 882 -13.74 -35.21 40.48
N VAL A 883 -12.58 -35.82 40.19
CA VAL A 883 -12.22 -36.22 38.82
C VAL A 883 -13.25 -37.18 38.18
N PRO A 884 -13.74 -38.23 38.86
CA PRO A 884 -14.74 -39.12 38.27
C PRO A 884 -16.04 -38.40 37.88
N GLU A 885 -16.57 -37.55 38.78
CA GLU A 885 -17.80 -36.79 38.57
C GLU A 885 -17.68 -35.81 37.41
N ILE A 886 -16.54 -35.11 37.30
CA ILE A 886 -16.29 -34.17 36.19
C ILE A 886 -16.20 -34.92 34.85
N ILE A 887 -15.53 -36.08 34.82
CA ILE A 887 -15.39 -36.85 33.57
C ILE A 887 -16.72 -37.45 33.13
N GLU A 888 -17.56 -37.88 34.07
CA GLU A 888 -18.93 -38.34 33.76
C GLU A 888 -19.77 -37.21 33.16
N ARG A 889 -19.66 -35.98 33.70
CA ARG A 889 -20.40 -34.81 33.22
C ARG A 889 -19.89 -34.27 31.87
N ASP A 890 -18.58 -34.15 31.72
CA ASP A 890 -17.94 -33.40 30.63
C ASP A 890 -17.28 -34.29 29.57
N GLY A 891 -17.15 -35.58 29.85
CA GLY A 891 -16.45 -36.57 29.02
C GLY A 891 -14.92 -36.48 29.09
N SER A 892 -14.35 -35.33 29.45
CA SER A 892 -12.90 -35.10 29.51
C SER A 892 -12.56 -33.92 30.42
N ILE A 893 -11.34 -33.92 30.96
CA ILE A 893 -10.75 -32.77 31.68
C ILE A 893 -9.58 -32.20 30.86
N GLY A 894 -8.72 -33.07 30.33
CA GLY A 894 -7.49 -32.68 29.63
C GLY A 894 -7.72 -31.86 28.37
N ALA A 895 -8.83 -32.10 27.65
CA ALA A 895 -9.22 -31.31 26.47
C ALA A 895 -9.62 -29.86 26.83
N TRP A 896 -10.09 -29.65 28.06
CA TRP A 896 -10.62 -28.39 28.57
C TRP A 896 -9.60 -27.57 29.36
N ALA A 897 -8.34 -28.01 29.37
CA ALA A 897 -7.26 -27.39 30.11
C ALA A 897 -6.88 -26.00 29.58
N SER A 898 -6.20 -25.24 30.44
CA SER A 898 -5.61 -23.94 30.13
C SER A 898 -4.36 -24.02 29.24
N GLU A 899 -3.79 -25.21 29.01
CA GLU A 899 -2.51 -25.41 28.28
C GLU A 899 -2.50 -24.84 26.85
N GLY A 900 -3.69 -24.69 26.22
CA GLY A 900 -3.82 -24.05 24.90
C GLY A 900 -3.88 -22.52 24.92
N ASN A 901 -4.22 -21.91 26.06
CA ASN A 901 -4.14 -20.45 26.22
C ASN A 901 -2.68 -20.09 26.34
#